data_AF-A0A7V4YUW9-F1
#
_entry.id   AF-A0A7V4YUW9-F1
#
_cell.length_a   1.000
_cell.length_b   1.000
_cell.length_c   1.000
_cell.angle_alpha   90.00
_cell.angle_beta   90.00
_cell.angle_gamma   90.00
#
_symmetry.space_group_name_H-M   'P 1'
#
loop_
_entity.id
_entity.type
_entity.pdbx_description
1 polymer ?
#
loop_
_entity_poly.entity_id
_entity_poly.type
_entity_poly.pdbx_seq_one_letter_code
_entity_poly.pdbx_strand_id
1 'polypeptide(L)'
;MKHLPALIAITSIVSNIFFADSLAAQTSVAVPVLCDPAVANCCSNRCSDDETCLCECYLATGQALREQERYADAVKYLQVAARICPEQGAQALIDSIYQEQRIWVYQDGKFAIATPLGEMKTPFMFPNSPEPFKKGVAVFSDENGKYFFTDKDGNILTPKPGLDGIIPTEGGLYLLKHDESISFTTEKGAFPCYRRYSPKMRPPSLKEMRYWKNDTLLYDFAKKTAGKYDYMTNFEKGIAIMKKGSRAGRYGRVAGGLSGLIDSTGAEIVPLIYENIESIRGKFFQVYLNKKAGLIDRKGQFVLPLEYEDVNIHEDNFIQFKQNGKWGMVDTSGKIIILPLYERFTERSFWQAFKYGMAIAEKQDSVSKESFFGVIDTTGKEIIPFVYERINIVDSNLLIVRQNGKYGLIERSGEAVLPLEYSQLRKFYDNYLIASKGGKEDEFGRIEGGKWGLFHKSGREIIPPLYDEMEERGQNLRVKKRDKYGLMDTLGQVVLSVEHEGIGEVLPGGIFEVTRQKKQGGVDAKGKIIIPFEYSDLSPFGDNIEVEKDSLTGLLDSAGRVIVPLAHQQIGEQMDGDTFDIERNGLWGLMDIRGREVLPAVYQELDYLWSEFMTCKKNGLWGLLDSTGREAIVPQYDSILPPEEGFIWAKKQSTWFFLDLKGQKITPLRSTYEYAWPFDNRWNMEKNSAGWVKSKGKFGLINRAGKEIAPPVYNAAGRFSGGVTVAMKGKNMLLVDTLGRETDIPDYAEAGSLYDEMIQVKKDTLWGFIDKFGQEKIPFRFQGVRGFYQGRSAVKRNNRWGCIDKHGVEIIQPMYDGVGWFEEGLLPVNKGGEADDWGYPHDGLWGIVDSTGKEVLPVEYDEIVIGQADRFWVKKDSLWRLIDKNRKELCPPTAFEEVRVLSKSAKECYYAVKKNGKWGWVDQNGKEIAPPMYDESGMGFFSMRNGVARATKDKQWGLLDSTGRVLISFAYQNIGASDADERYALSKDYGIWSLYARSSEDDLSLFSYYSDYTPYEGLLWVQKDNKFGLIDTAEREILAPTYDMGFKFRNGLSKVKNFDKYGFVNTKGKEVVPCILDRYHVSGENQYILIANDKKGLLFTDEQTYITPEYDEIAWNEDPDPAYPWVIVLKNGKWGWVNHRGELQIPCRYDAVTPFNKEGWATVLQFGLQFRINRKGEMIWEKE
;
A
#
# COMPACT_ATOMS: atom_id res chain seq x y z
N MET A 1 11.30 38.38 47.19
CA MET A 1 11.24 37.91 48.60
C MET A 1 10.76 36.46 48.56
N LYS A 2 11.36 35.45 49.21
CA LYS A 2 12.61 35.35 50.01
C LYS A 2 13.14 33.90 49.94
N HIS A 3 14.45 33.75 49.68
CA HIS A 3 15.42 32.72 50.14
C HIS A 3 15.18 31.18 50.02
N LEU A 4 16.16 30.55 49.33
CA LEU A 4 16.81 29.23 49.58
C LEU A 4 17.40 29.12 51.02
N PRO A 5 18.08 28.02 51.49
CA PRO A 5 18.47 26.73 50.86
C PRO A 5 18.32 25.46 51.75
N ALA A 6 18.76 24.29 51.25
CA ALA A 6 19.55 23.29 52.01
C ALA A 6 20.46 22.48 51.04
N LEU A 7 21.60 21.97 51.52
CA LEU A 7 22.76 21.53 50.70
C LEU A 7 23.59 20.47 51.47
N ILE A 8 24.69 19.94 50.86
CA ILE A 8 25.78 19.11 51.48
C ILE A 8 25.41 17.59 51.53
N ALA A 9 26.22 16.55 51.22
CA ALA A 9 27.68 16.27 51.03
C ALA A 9 27.85 15.01 50.10
N ILE A 10 29.01 14.47 49.62
CA ILE A 10 30.46 14.84 49.54
C ILE A 10 31.15 14.00 48.39
N THR A 11 32.47 14.14 48.21
CA THR A 11 33.39 13.52 47.22
C THR A 11 33.89 12.08 47.59
N SER A 12 34.76 11.31 46.90
CA SER A 12 35.91 11.48 45.96
C SER A 12 36.26 10.10 45.29
N ILE A 13 37.04 9.88 44.20
CA ILE A 13 38.49 10.08 43.92
C ILE A 13 38.81 9.78 42.40
N VAL A 14 39.56 10.68 41.71
CA VAL A 14 40.80 10.51 40.84
C VAL A 14 40.94 9.20 39.97
N SER A 15 41.33 9.13 38.68
CA SER A 15 42.15 10.00 37.78
C SER A 15 42.16 9.59 36.27
N ASN A 16 42.32 10.60 35.37
CA ASN A 16 43.22 10.64 34.18
C ASN A 16 42.94 9.81 32.90
N ILE A 17 43.27 10.26 31.66
CA ILE A 17 43.93 11.49 31.15
C ILE A 17 43.47 11.79 29.67
N PHE A 18 42.97 13.03 29.41
CA PHE A 18 43.15 13.91 28.20
C PHE A 18 42.83 13.45 26.74
N PHE A 19 42.76 14.32 25.70
CA PHE A 19 43.21 15.74 25.53
C PHE A 19 42.33 16.57 24.56
N ALA A 20 42.30 17.90 24.80
CA ALA A 20 42.05 19.04 23.89
C ALA A 20 40.65 19.22 23.25
N ASP A 21 39.91 20.34 23.40
CA ASP A 21 40.23 21.80 23.32
C ASP A 21 40.26 22.35 21.86
N SER A 22 39.74 23.55 21.53
CA SER A 22 38.91 24.53 22.27
C SER A 22 38.53 25.74 21.37
N LEU A 23 37.55 26.58 21.78
CA LEU A 23 37.36 28.03 21.47
C LEU A 23 37.27 28.51 19.97
N ALA A 24 36.64 29.62 19.58
CA ALA A 24 35.64 30.50 20.21
C ALA A 24 35.03 31.51 19.18
N ALA A 25 33.79 31.94 19.45
CA ALA A 25 33.21 33.29 19.30
C ALA A 25 33.32 34.15 18.01
N GLN A 26 32.13 34.52 17.52
CA GLN A 26 31.72 35.87 17.05
C GLN A 26 32.38 36.55 15.82
N THR A 27 31.57 36.81 14.79
CA THR A 27 31.30 38.18 14.28
C THR A 27 30.06 38.21 13.37
N SER A 28 29.36 39.35 13.32
CA SER A 28 28.13 39.57 12.57
C SER A 28 28.34 40.34 11.26
N VAL A 29 27.76 39.89 10.14
CA VAL A 29 27.49 40.73 8.96
C VAL A 29 26.17 40.28 8.32
N ALA A 30 25.20 41.19 8.22
CA ALA A 30 24.04 41.01 7.35
C ALA A 30 24.45 41.25 5.89
N VAL A 31 24.12 40.34 4.99
CA VAL A 31 24.28 40.54 3.54
C VAL A 31 22.89 40.74 2.92
N PRO A 32 22.62 41.88 2.26
CA PRO A 32 21.33 42.11 1.63
C PRO A 32 21.23 41.28 0.34
N VAL A 33 20.36 40.27 0.34
CA VAL A 33 19.97 39.59 -0.91
C VAL A 33 18.93 40.45 -1.61
N LEU A 34 19.41 41.32 -2.51
CA LEU A 34 18.62 41.72 -3.67
C LEU A 34 18.21 40.43 -4.40
N CYS A 35 16.92 40.10 -4.43
CA CYS A 35 16.43 38.90 -5.09
C CYS A 35 16.82 38.93 -6.57
N ASP A 36 17.73 38.04 -6.97
CA ASP A 36 17.95 37.73 -8.39
C ASP A 36 16.62 37.22 -8.96
N PRO A 37 16.14 37.73 -10.12
CA PRO A 37 14.87 37.29 -10.72
C PRO A 37 14.81 35.78 -10.99
N ALA A 38 15.94 35.08 -11.08
CA ALA A 38 15.98 33.62 -11.14
C ALA A 38 15.46 32.95 -9.85
N VAL A 39 15.81 33.50 -8.67
CA VAL A 39 15.37 33.01 -7.35
C VAL A 39 13.93 33.47 -7.06
N ALA A 40 13.57 34.69 -7.49
CA ALA A 40 12.23 35.25 -7.26
C ALA A 40 11.09 34.41 -7.86
N ASN A 41 11.34 33.68 -8.97
CA ASN A 41 10.35 32.78 -9.55
C ASN A 41 10.09 31.52 -8.70
N CYS A 42 11.07 31.01 -7.96
CA CYS A 42 10.86 29.96 -6.95
C CYS A 42 10.22 30.53 -5.67
N CYS A 43 10.65 31.71 -5.21
CA CYS A 43 10.23 32.30 -3.94
C CYS A 43 8.88 33.03 -3.98
N SER A 44 8.01 32.77 -4.95
CA SER A 44 6.80 33.57 -5.17
C SER A 44 5.63 33.32 -4.20
N ASN A 45 5.78 32.46 -3.17
CA ASN A 45 4.81 32.35 -2.06
C ASN A 45 5.25 31.56 -0.78
N ARG A 46 6.53 31.18 -0.58
CA ARG A 46 6.87 30.13 0.43
C ARG A 46 8.02 30.32 1.43
N CYS A 47 8.92 31.30 1.32
CA CYS A 47 10.01 31.44 2.31
C CYS A 47 9.87 32.70 3.17
N SER A 48 9.58 32.51 4.46
CA SER A 48 9.80 33.47 5.53
C SER A 48 10.79 32.87 6.54
N ASP A 49 11.97 33.49 6.65
CA ASP A 49 13.00 33.35 7.69
C ASP A 49 13.58 31.95 8.05
N ASP A 50 13.08 30.87 7.44
CA ASP A 50 13.71 29.55 7.56
C ASP A 50 14.96 29.45 6.67
N GLU A 51 16.13 29.30 7.31
CA GLU A 51 17.40 29.02 6.66
C GLU A 51 17.34 27.76 5.78
N THR A 52 16.48 26.80 6.13
CA THR A 52 16.24 25.56 5.37
C THR A 52 15.46 25.84 4.07
N CYS A 53 14.35 26.59 4.12
CA CYS A 53 13.64 27.05 2.92
C CYS A 53 14.53 27.88 1.97
N LEU A 54 15.39 28.73 2.53
CA LEU A 54 16.39 29.45 1.76
C LEU A 54 17.38 28.48 1.10
N CYS A 55 17.94 27.54 1.87
CA CYS A 55 18.84 26.49 1.39
C CYS A 55 18.20 25.69 0.23
N GLU A 56 16.96 25.25 0.37
CA GLU A 56 16.21 24.51 -0.66
C GLU A 56 15.96 25.35 -1.92
N CYS A 57 15.64 26.64 -1.79
CA CYS A 57 15.54 27.55 -2.94
C CYS A 57 16.89 27.75 -3.64
N TYR A 58 17.99 27.91 -2.90
CA TYR A 58 19.34 28.00 -3.46
C TYR A 58 19.80 26.67 -4.10
N LEU A 59 19.40 25.53 -3.54
CA LEU A 59 19.61 24.18 -4.09
C LEU A 59 18.85 23.97 -5.40
N ALA A 60 17.54 24.23 -5.41
CA ALA A 60 16.68 24.09 -6.59
C ALA A 60 17.11 25.04 -7.71
N THR A 61 17.43 26.30 -7.39
CA THR A 61 17.97 27.26 -8.37
C THR A 61 19.33 26.79 -8.91
N GLY A 62 20.21 26.27 -8.05
CA GLY A 62 21.49 25.71 -8.45
C GLY A 62 21.35 24.47 -9.35
N GLN A 63 20.38 23.61 -9.08
CA GLN A 63 20.04 22.45 -9.92
C GLN A 63 19.47 22.88 -11.28
N ALA A 64 18.49 23.79 -11.31
CA ALA A 64 17.91 24.31 -12.55
C ALA A 64 18.94 25.03 -13.45
N LEU A 65 19.87 25.79 -12.86
CA LEU A 65 20.97 26.41 -13.62
C LEU A 65 21.98 25.38 -14.15
N ARG A 66 22.12 24.22 -13.49
CA ARG A 66 22.95 23.09 -13.95
C ARG A 66 22.33 22.39 -15.16
N GLU A 67 21.00 22.28 -15.18
CA GLU A 67 20.22 21.76 -16.32
C GLU A 67 20.20 22.72 -17.51
N GLN A 68 20.35 24.02 -17.27
CA GLN A 68 20.54 25.06 -18.31
C GLN A 68 22.00 25.30 -18.69
N GLU A 69 22.92 24.36 -18.39
CA GLU A 69 24.35 24.39 -18.75
C GLU A 69 25.16 25.58 -18.17
N ARG A 70 24.60 26.35 -17.23
CA ARG A 70 25.24 27.52 -16.60
C ARG A 70 26.04 27.13 -15.34
N TYR A 71 26.99 26.21 -15.52
CA TYR A 71 27.67 25.53 -14.40
C TYR A 71 28.37 26.46 -13.40
N ALA A 72 28.99 27.56 -13.84
CA ALA A 72 29.66 28.51 -12.93
C ALA A 72 28.66 29.23 -11.99
N ASP A 73 27.48 29.58 -12.50
CA ASP A 73 26.40 30.16 -11.70
C ASP A 73 25.81 29.09 -10.78
N ALA A 74 25.51 27.90 -11.29
CA ALA A 74 25.01 26.77 -10.50
C ALA A 74 25.89 26.46 -9.28
N VAL A 75 27.21 26.41 -9.45
CA VAL A 75 28.17 26.21 -8.34
C VAL A 75 28.09 27.34 -7.30
N LYS A 76 27.94 28.59 -7.74
CA LYS A 76 27.82 29.76 -6.85
C LYS A 76 26.54 29.69 -6.00
N TYR A 77 25.41 29.30 -6.58
CA TYR A 77 24.14 29.13 -5.86
C TYR A 77 24.19 27.93 -4.89
N LEU A 78 24.79 26.80 -5.28
CA LEU A 78 24.98 25.63 -4.41
C LEU A 78 25.95 25.89 -3.24
N GLN A 79 27.01 26.69 -3.44
CA GLN A 79 27.92 27.11 -2.36
C GLN A 79 27.24 28.00 -1.31
N VAL A 80 26.24 28.79 -1.70
CA VAL A 80 25.42 29.57 -0.76
C VAL A 80 24.51 28.64 0.03
N ALA A 81 23.81 27.70 -0.62
CA ALA A 81 22.97 26.69 0.06
C ALA A 81 23.75 25.92 1.14
N ALA A 82 24.93 25.38 0.80
CA ALA A 82 25.73 24.59 1.74
C ALA A 82 26.35 25.39 2.89
N ARG A 83 26.46 26.73 2.76
CA ARG A 83 26.82 27.61 3.87
C ARG A 83 25.68 27.83 4.86
N ILE A 84 24.44 27.66 4.42
CA ILE A 84 23.23 27.91 5.20
C ILE A 84 22.79 26.62 5.92
N CYS A 85 22.72 25.48 5.22
CA CYS A 85 22.43 24.17 5.86
C CYS A 85 23.41 23.07 5.40
N PRO A 86 24.50 22.81 6.16
CA PRO A 86 25.49 21.79 5.81
C PRO A 86 24.93 20.34 5.80
N GLU A 87 23.89 20.06 6.61
CA GLU A 87 23.43 18.69 6.89
C GLU A 87 22.41 18.14 5.88
N GLN A 88 21.71 18.98 5.11
CA GLN A 88 20.70 18.57 4.11
C GLN A 88 21.27 17.88 2.85
N GLY A 89 22.48 17.34 2.90
CA GLY A 89 23.12 16.74 1.73
C GLY A 89 23.56 17.75 0.66
N ALA A 90 23.39 19.06 0.87
CA ALA A 90 24.08 20.10 0.08
C ALA A 90 25.60 19.87 0.13
N GLN A 91 26.14 19.56 1.31
CA GLN A 91 27.53 19.14 1.45
C GLN A 91 27.82 17.78 0.81
N ALA A 92 26.85 16.85 0.70
CA ALA A 92 27.04 15.59 -0.03
C ALA A 92 27.02 15.75 -1.56
N LEU A 93 26.28 16.74 -2.08
CA LEU A 93 26.24 17.11 -3.49
C LEU A 93 27.49 17.91 -3.89
N ILE A 94 27.90 18.86 -3.02
CA ILE A 94 29.21 19.51 -3.11
C ILE A 94 30.32 18.47 -2.99
N ASP A 95 30.26 17.54 -2.05
CA ASP A 95 31.23 16.44 -1.93
C ASP A 95 31.17 15.49 -3.13
N SER A 96 30.04 15.28 -3.79
CA SER A 96 30.02 14.56 -5.08
C SER A 96 30.83 15.32 -6.13
N ILE A 97 30.71 16.65 -6.19
CA ILE A 97 31.43 17.52 -7.12
C ILE A 97 32.92 17.72 -6.72
N TYR A 98 33.24 17.73 -5.42
CA TYR A 98 34.55 18.04 -4.86
C TYR A 98 35.36 16.81 -4.40
N GLN A 99 34.74 15.68 -4.02
CA GLN A 99 35.46 14.41 -3.79
C GLN A 99 35.85 13.73 -5.12
N GLU A 100 35.15 14.02 -6.21
CA GLU A 100 35.60 13.64 -7.56
C GLU A 100 36.50 14.69 -8.23
N GLN A 101 36.49 15.94 -7.75
CA GLN A 101 37.17 17.11 -8.34
C GLN A 101 36.97 17.28 -9.85
N ARG A 102 35.83 16.83 -10.38
CA ARG A 102 35.53 16.87 -11.81
C ARG A 102 34.04 16.93 -12.11
N ILE A 103 33.73 17.44 -13.30
CA ILE A 103 32.42 17.42 -13.95
C ILE A 103 32.59 16.90 -15.38
N TRP A 104 31.59 16.19 -15.88
CA TRP A 104 31.56 15.73 -17.26
C TRP A 104 30.90 16.78 -18.13
N VAL A 105 31.59 17.20 -19.19
CA VAL A 105 31.10 18.19 -20.16
C VAL A 105 30.82 17.45 -21.47
N TYR A 106 29.73 17.79 -22.14
CA TYR A 106 29.34 17.20 -23.42
C TYR A 106 29.36 18.26 -24.52
N GLN A 107 29.98 17.94 -25.66
CA GLN A 107 29.98 18.79 -26.84
C GLN A 107 30.17 17.93 -28.11
N ASP A 108 29.47 18.27 -29.19
CA ASP A 108 29.64 17.68 -30.53
C ASP A 108 29.66 16.13 -30.56
N GLY A 109 28.76 15.50 -29.80
CA GLY A 109 28.62 14.04 -29.74
C GLY A 109 29.58 13.32 -28.81
N LYS A 110 30.42 14.03 -28.04
CA LYS A 110 31.46 13.43 -27.19
C LYS A 110 31.51 14.05 -25.80
N PHE A 111 31.95 13.27 -24.82
CA PHE A 111 32.18 13.72 -23.45
C PHE A 111 33.66 14.04 -23.19
N ALA A 112 33.89 14.96 -22.25
CA ALA A 112 35.18 15.35 -21.70
C ALA A 112 35.08 15.48 -20.17
N ILE A 113 36.24 15.46 -19.50
CA ILE A 113 36.38 15.76 -18.08
C ILE A 113 36.83 17.22 -17.93
N ALA A 114 36.17 17.99 -17.05
CA ALA A 114 36.60 19.32 -16.61
C ALA A 114 36.61 19.40 -15.08
N THR A 115 37.25 20.42 -14.49
CA THR A 115 37.15 20.71 -13.05
C THR A 115 35.82 21.37 -12.71
N PRO A 116 35.39 21.38 -11.42
CA PRO A 116 34.25 22.17 -10.96
C PRO A 116 34.39 23.69 -11.18
N LEU A 117 35.58 24.18 -11.57
CA LEU A 117 35.87 25.56 -11.95
C LEU A 117 35.87 25.80 -13.48
N GLY A 118 35.56 24.76 -14.28
CA GLY A 118 35.48 24.86 -15.74
C GLY A 118 36.79 24.62 -16.50
N GLU A 119 37.88 24.21 -15.85
CA GLU A 119 39.12 23.85 -16.56
C GLU A 119 39.00 22.46 -17.21
N MET A 120 39.08 22.38 -18.53
CA MET A 120 39.11 21.10 -19.24
C MET A 120 40.36 20.28 -18.86
N LYS A 121 40.17 19.05 -18.34
CA LYS A 121 41.23 18.08 -18.05
C LYS A 121 41.44 17.09 -19.21
N THR A 122 40.42 16.81 -20.01
CA THR A 122 40.54 16.04 -21.27
C THR A 122 39.88 16.80 -22.43
N PRO A 123 40.29 16.54 -23.69
CA PRO A 123 39.47 16.91 -24.84
C PRO A 123 38.16 16.09 -24.90
N PHE A 124 37.21 16.51 -25.73
CA PHE A 124 35.96 15.79 -26.01
C PHE A 124 36.24 14.53 -26.83
N MET A 125 36.28 13.37 -26.17
CA MET A 125 36.82 12.14 -26.74
C MET A 125 36.04 10.85 -26.44
N PHE A 126 35.13 10.83 -25.46
CA PHE A 126 34.36 9.63 -25.12
C PHE A 126 33.00 9.63 -25.85
N PRO A 127 32.62 8.58 -26.61
CA PRO A 127 31.40 8.57 -27.43
C PRO A 127 30.11 8.32 -26.62
N ASN A 128 30.22 7.73 -25.43
CA ASN A 128 29.10 7.32 -24.59
C ASN A 128 29.20 7.96 -23.20
N SER A 129 28.05 8.12 -22.52
CA SER A 129 28.01 8.63 -21.14
C SER A 129 28.75 7.65 -20.20
N PRO A 130 29.67 8.13 -19.34
CA PRO A 130 30.40 7.26 -18.43
C PRO A 130 29.53 6.81 -17.24
N GLU A 131 29.64 5.53 -16.84
CA GLU A 131 29.00 5.01 -15.64
C GLU A 131 29.98 4.98 -14.44
N PRO A 132 29.56 5.46 -13.25
CA PRO A 132 30.40 5.40 -12.04
C PRO A 132 30.48 3.97 -11.49
N PHE A 133 31.68 3.40 -11.44
CA PHE A 133 31.90 2.00 -11.04
C PHE A 133 32.26 1.85 -9.54
N LYS A 134 33.22 2.65 -9.04
CA LYS A 134 33.42 2.93 -7.61
C LYS A 134 34.10 4.29 -7.45
N LYS A 135 34.17 4.83 -6.23
CA LYS A 135 34.89 6.08 -5.93
C LYS A 135 36.28 6.11 -6.59
N GLY A 136 36.47 7.04 -7.51
CA GLY A 136 37.71 7.26 -8.28
C GLY A 136 37.88 6.46 -9.58
N VAL A 137 36.92 5.61 -9.99
CA VAL A 137 37.00 4.80 -11.22
C VAL A 137 35.69 4.85 -12.01
N ALA A 138 35.78 5.21 -13.29
CA ALA A 138 34.65 5.21 -14.23
C ALA A 138 34.84 4.14 -15.32
N VAL A 139 33.73 3.67 -15.91
CA VAL A 139 33.75 2.74 -17.05
C VAL A 139 33.11 3.39 -18.29
N PHE A 140 33.65 3.06 -19.46
CA PHE A 140 33.17 3.54 -20.76
C PHE A 140 33.31 2.43 -21.80
N SER A 141 32.37 2.39 -22.74
CA SER A 141 32.39 1.51 -23.92
C SER A 141 32.76 2.31 -25.17
N ASP A 142 33.57 1.71 -26.05
CA ASP A 142 33.69 2.21 -27.43
C ASP A 142 32.48 1.84 -28.29
N GLU A 143 32.47 2.33 -29.53
CA GLU A 143 31.42 2.10 -30.53
C GLU A 143 31.24 0.60 -30.90
N ASN A 144 32.16 -0.28 -30.49
CA ASN A 144 32.11 -1.73 -30.69
C ASN A 144 31.76 -2.50 -29.38
N GLY A 145 31.39 -1.80 -28.31
CA GLY A 145 31.03 -2.41 -27.02
C GLY A 145 32.21 -2.89 -26.18
N LYS A 146 33.45 -2.49 -26.50
CA LYS A 146 34.63 -2.83 -25.70
C LYS A 146 34.72 -1.88 -24.50
N TYR A 147 34.74 -2.45 -23.30
CA TYR A 147 34.85 -1.68 -22.05
C TYR A 147 36.29 -1.30 -21.71
N PHE A 148 36.44 -0.09 -21.21
CA PHE A 148 37.67 0.49 -20.69
C PHE A 148 37.39 1.15 -19.33
N PHE A 149 38.43 1.25 -18.50
CA PHE A 149 38.34 1.83 -17.15
C PHE A 149 39.28 3.03 -17.06
N THR A 150 38.81 4.12 -16.48
CA THR A 150 39.62 5.33 -16.24
C THR A 150 39.73 5.64 -14.76
N ASP A 151 40.87 6.22 -14.38
CA ASP A 151 41.06 6.83 -13.08
C ASP A 151 40.33 8.19 -12.96
N LYS A 152 40.59 8.91 -11.87
CA LYS A 152 40.04 10.25 -11.62
C LYS A 152 40.49 11.30 -12.64
N ASP A 153 41.70 11.15 -13.20
CA ASP A 153 42.37 12.12 -14.07
C ASP A 153 42.12 11.85 -15.57
N GLY A 154 41.49 10.72 -15.90
CA GLY A 154 41.13 10.33 -17.27
C GLY A 154 42.13 9.39 -17.96
N ASN A 155 43.08 8.82 -17.21
CA ASN A 155 44.03 7.84 -17.76
C ASN A 155 43.40 6.45 -17.85
N ILE A 156 43.66 5.73 -18.95
CA ILE A 156 43.16 4.37 -19.16
C ILE A 156 43.96 3.38 -18.31
N LEU A 157 43.27 2.63 -17.44
CA LEU A 157 43.86 1.61 -16.58
C LEU A 157 44.13 0.30 -17.35
N THR A 158 45.39 -0.11 -17.46
CA THR A 158 45.82 -1.33 -18.15
C THR A 158 46.02 -2.54 -17.20
N PRO A 159 45.64 -3.77 -17.60
CA PRO A 159 45.90 -4.98 -16.83
C PRO A 159 47.39 -5.30 -16.66
N LYS A 160 47.75 -6.04 -15.60
CA LYS A 160 49.13 -6.55 -15.42
C LYS A 160 49.46 -7.62 -16.48
N PRO A 161 50.65 -7.58 -17.12
CA PRO A 161 51.05 -8.60 -18.08
C PRO A 161 51.05 -10.02 -17.48
N GLY A 162 50.39 -10.96 -18.16
CA GLY A 162 50.33 -12.37 -17.76
C GLY A 162 49.17 -12.75 -16.82
N LEU A 163 48.30 -11.81 -16.44
CA LEU A 163 47.06 -12.07 -15.69
C LEU A 163 45.87 -11.37 -16.34
N ASP A 164 45.47 -11.88 -17.52
CA ASP A 164 44.31 -11.35 -18.25
C ASP A 164 43.05 -11.39 -17.37
N GLY A 165 42.46 -10.22 -17.14
CA GLY A 165 41.23 -10.08 -16.38
C GLY A 165 41.37 -9.81 -14.87
N ILE A 166 42.58 -9.63 -14.33
CA ILE A 166 42.78 -9.23 -12.92
C ILE A 166 43.21 -7.76 -12.82
N ILE A 167 42.32 -6.93 -12.30
CA ILE A 167 42.58 -5.51 -12.00
C ILE A 167 42.69 -5.36 -10.47
N PRO A 168 43.86 -4.96 -9.93
CA PRO A 168 43.98 -4.60 -8.52
C PRO A 168 43.33 -3.25 -8.26
N THR A 169 42.61 -3.13 -7.14
CA THR A 169 42.03 -1.83 -6.71
C THR A 169 42.54 -1.46 -5.32
N GLU A 170 42.59 -0.17 -5.00
CA GLU A 170 42.83 0.29 -3.62
C GLU A 170 41.78 -0.33 -2.69
N GLY A 171 42.24 -1.02 -1.64
CA GLY A 171 41.41 -1.75 -0.68
C GLY A 171 41.52 -3.28 -0.69
N GLY A 172 42.44 -3.88 -1.47
CA GLY A 172 42.70 -5.35 -1.42
C GLY A 172 41.63 -6.22 -2.07
N LEU A 173 40.79 -5.62 -2.92
CA LEU A 173 39.79 -6.30 -3.75
C LEU A 173 40.36 -6.57 -5.13
N TYR A 174 40.29 -7.84 -5.55
CA TYR A 174 40.71 -8.32 -6.86
C TYR A 174 39.47 -8.67 -7.71
N LEU A 175 39.40 -8.13 -8.93
CA LEU A 175 38.46 -8.60 -9.95
C LEU A 175 39.02 -9.86 -10.64
N LEU A 176 38.11 -10.75 -11.05
CA LEU A 176 38.38 -11.83 -12.00
C LEU A 176 37.35 -11.78 -13.12
N LYS A 177 37.80 -11.62 -14.37
CA LYS A 177 36.97 -11.73 -15.58
C LYS A 177 36.95 -13.18 -16.07
N HIS A 178 35.76 -13.73 -16.31
CA HIS A 178 35.56 -14.98 -17.03
C HIS A 178 34.34 -14.84 -17.93
N ASP A 179 34.53 -14.96 -19.25
CA ASP A 179 33.50 -15.14 -20.30
C ASP A 179 32.07 -14.77 -19.86
N GLU A 180 31.75 -13.48 -20.01
CA GLU A 180 30.45 -12.84 -19.67
C GLU A 180 30.15 -12.63 -18.15
N SER A 181 31.12 -12.85 -17.26
CA SER A 181 30.95 -12.64 -15.80
C SER A 181 32.19 -12.04 -15.09
N ILE A 182 31.93 -11.41 -13.94
CA ILE A 182 32.93 -10.81 -13.04
C ILE A 182 32.72 -11.36 -11.62
N SER A 183 33.80 -11.77 -10.95
CA SER A 183 33.80 -12.26 -9.56
C SER A 183 34.80 -11.48 -8.68
N PHE A 184 34.60 -11.54 -7.36
CA PHE A 184 35.34 -10.75 -6.35
C PHE A 184 35.84 -11.63 -5.19
N THR A 185 36.95 -11.25 -4.54
CA THR A 185 37.50 -11.93 -3.34
C THR A 185 38.27 -10.96 -2.42
N THR A 186 38.53 -11.36 -1.16
CA THR A 186 39.29 -10.60 -0.14
C THR A 186 40.38 -11.45 0.53
N GLU A 187 41.39 -10.81 1.11
CA GLU A 187 42.52 -11.48 1.81
C GLU A 187 42.14 -12.28 3.07
N LYS A 188 40.92 -12.13 3.61
CA LYS A 188 40.50 -12.73 4.90
C LYS A 188 39.50 -13.89 4.78
N GLY A 189 39.37 -14.49 3.60
CA GLY A 189 38.66 -15.77 3.46
C GLY A 189 37.14 -15.72 3.59
N ALA A 190 36.49 -14.69 3.06
CA ALA A 190 35.07 -14.78 2.72
C ALA A 190 34.94 -15.52 1.36
N PHE A 191 34.55 -16.80 1.42
CA PHE A 191 34.53 -17.70 0.26
C PHE A 191 33.44 -17.30 -0.77
N PRO A 192 33.59 -17.65 -2.06
CA PRO A 192 32.96 -16.90 -3.13
C PRO A 192 31.44 -17.06 -3.26
N CYS A 193 30.74 -15.94 -3.12
CA CYS A 193 29.63 -15.59 -4.02
C CYS A 193 30.19 -15.55 -5.48
N TYR A 194 29.41 -15.63 -6.57
CA TYR A 194 28.58 -14.51 -7.02
C TYR A 194 27.57 -14.96 -8.10
N ARG A 195 26.29 -14.94 -7.74
CA ARG A 195 25.32 -14.02 -8.34
C ARG A 195 24.34 -13.65 -7.23
N ARG A 196 23.56 -12.58 -7.38
CA ARG A 196 22.51 -12.17 -6.43
C ARG A 196 21.35 -13.18 -6.30
N TYR A 197 21.46 -14.39 -6.90
CA TYR A 197 20.39 -15.38 -7.12
C TYR A 197 20.82 -16.86 -7.10
N SER A 198 21.35 -17.39 -6.00
CA SER A 198 21.34 -18.86 -5.76
C SER A 198 21.56 -19.26 -4.29
N PRO A 199 20.61 -19.96 -3.64
CA PRO A 199 20.70 -20.32 -2.23
C PRO A 199 20.99 -21.82 -1.97
N LYS A 200 21.80 -22.47 -2.83
CA LYS A 200 22.18 -23.88 -2.72
C LYS A 200 23.65 -24.08 -3.12
N MET A 201 24.37 -24.91 -2.37
CA MET A 201 25.77 -25.22 -2.63
C MET A 201 25.95 -26.70 -2.98
N ARG A 202 26.79 -26.98 -3.97
CA ARG A 202 27.32 -28.35 -4.18
C ARG A 202 28.64 -28.49 -3.42
N PRO A 203 28.96 -29.67 -2.85
CA PRO A 203 30.29 -29.93 -2.32
C PRO A 203 31.37 -29.64 -3.38
N PRO A 204 32.54 -29.10 -3.00
CA PRO A 204 33.55 -28.73 -3.98
C PRO A 204 34.14 -29.94 -4.73
N SER A 205 34.50 -29.75 -6.00
CA SER A 205 35.12 -30.81 -6.80
C SER A 205 36.64 -30.82 -6.69
N LEU A 206 37.23 -32.00 -6.91
CA LEU A 206 38.69 -32.19 -7.00
C LEU A 206 39.35 -31.38 -8.13
N LYS A 207 38.58 -30.87 -9.09
CA LYS A 207 39.08 -30.01 -10.18
C LYS A 207 39.23 -28.55 -9.73
N GLU A 208 38.29 -28.05 -8.92
CA GLU A 208 38.30 -26.69 -8.35
C GLU A 208 39.40 -26.53 -7.31
N MET A 209 39.65 -27.59 -6.52
CA MET A 209 40.73 -27.72 -5.54
C MET A 209 42.14 -27.41 -6.10
N ARG A 210 42.36 -27.47 -7.43
CA ARG A 210 43.63 -27.08 -8.07
C ARG A 210 43.92 -25.58 -8.00
N TYR A 211 42.87 -24.75 -8.01
CA TYR A 211 42.98 -23.29 -7.98
C TYR A 211 43.09 -22.73 -6.55
N TRP A 212 42.74 -23.53 -5.54
CA TRP A 212 42.75 -23.13 -4.13
C TRP A 212 43.91 -23.71 -3.31
N LYS A 213 44.95 -24.26 -3.97
CA LYS A 213 46.11 -24.87 -3.29
C LYS A 213 46.86 -23.94 -2.33
N ASN A 214 46.66 -22.63 -2.45
CA ASN A 214 47.31 -21.61 -1.63
C ASN A 214 46.40 -21.08 -0.49
N ASP A 215 45.17 -21.59 -0.35
CA ASP A 215 44.25 -21.30 0.76
C ASP A 215 43.95 -22.59 1.53
N THR A 216 44.50 -22.68 2.75
CA THR A 216 44.44 -23.89 3.58
C THR A 216 43.03 -24.21 4.06
N LEU A 217 42.19 -23.20 4.33
CA LEU A 217 40.84 -23.40 4.88
C LEU A 217 39.87 -23.87 3.79
N LEU A 218 39.95 -23.28 2.60
CA LEU A 218 39.23 -23.78 1.41
C LEU A 218 39.60 -25.24 1.13
N TYR A 219 40.89 -25.55 1.21
CA TYR A 219 41.43 -26.87 0.89
C TYR A 219 40.97 -27.96 1.86
N ASP A 220 40.98 -27.70 3.17
CA ASP A 220 40.59 -28.70 4.17
C ASP A 220 39.07 -28.95 4.22
N PHE A 221 38.23 -27.91 4.08
CA PHE A 221 36.78 -28.09 3.97
C PHE A 221 36.42 -28.88 2.70
N ALA A 222 37.01 -28.53 1.55
CA ALA A 222 36.84 -29.26 0.31
C ALA A 222 37.27 -30.73 0.46
N LYS A 223 38.43 -30.99 1.10
CA LYS A 223 38.95 -32.34 1.34
C LYS A 223 38.04 -33.22 2.20
N LYS A 224 37.36 -32.65 3.22
CA LYS A 224 36.42 -33.40 4.08
C LYS A 224 35.08 -33.71 3.39
N THR A 225 34.66 -32.88 2.43
CA THR A 225 33.29 -32.91 1.87
C THR A 225 33.21 -33.42 0.43
N ALA A 226 34.30 -33.32 -0.35
CA ALA A 226 34.35 -33.71 -1.76
C ALA A 226 33.94 -35.18 -1.97
N GLY A 227 32.88 -35.39 -2.75
CA GLY A 227 32.39 -36.72 -3.14
C GLY A 227 31.78 -37.58 -2.02
N LYS A 228 31.76 -37.12 -0.76
CA LYS A 228 31.10 -37.85 0.34
C LYS A 228 29.59 -37.83 0.24
N TYR A 229 29.03 -36.72 -0.26
CA TYR A 229 27.62 -36.36 -0.23
C TYR A 229 27.20 -35.77 -1.58
N ASP A 230 25.93 -35.94 -1.94
CA ASP A 230 25.39 -35.40 -3.20
C ASP A 230 24.93 -33.94 -3.03
N TYR A 231 24.60 -33.56 -1.80
CA TYR A 231 23.99 -32.28 -1.46
C TYR A 231 24.21 -31.89 0.02
N MET A 232 24.31 -30.59 0.26
CA MET A 232 24.38 -29.94 1.56
C MET A 232 23.52 -28.67 1.49
N THR A 233 22.74 -28.37 2.53
CA THR A 233 22.06 -27.06 2.63
C THR A 233 23.05 -25.95 2.95
N ASN A 234 22.63 -24.68 2.88
CA ASN A 234 23.39 -23.63 3.57
C ASN A 234 23.50 -23.96 5.07
N PHE A 235 24.58 -23.53 5.72
CA PHE A 235 24.74 -23.65 7.17
C PHE A 235 23.79 -22.68 7.90
N GLU A 236 22.76 -23.22 8.53
CA GLU A 236 21.86 -22.48 9.40
C GLU A 236 22.34 -22.63 10.84
N LYS A 237 22.74 -21.52 11.47
CA LYS A 237 23.29 -21.49 12.85
C LYS A 237 24.43 -22.52 13.08
N GLY A 238 25.23 -22.75 12.03
CA GLY A 238 26.39 -23.66 12.05
C GLY A 238 26.10 -25.11 11.68
N ILE A 239 24.83 -25.50 11.44
CA ILE A 239 24.43 -26.86 11.05
C ILE A 239 23.88 -26.85 9.62
N ALA A 240 24.19 -27.87 8.83
CA ALA A 240 23.57 -28.11 7.52
C ALA A 240 22.97 -29.52 7.44
N ILE A 241 21.89 -29.67 6.66
CA ILE A 241 21.27 -30.97 6.37
C ILE A 241 22.01 -31.61 5.20
N MET A 242 22.39 -32.87 5.38
CA MET A 242 23.14 -33.68 4.43
C MET A 242 22.25 -34.72 3.78
N LYS A 243 22.45 -34.96 2.48
CA LYS A 243 21.77 -36.02 1.74
C LYS A 243 22.72 -36.83 0.84
N LYS A 244 22.44 -38.13 0.73
CA LYS A 244 23.22 -39.10 -0.04
C LYS A 244 22.33 -40.20 -0.63
N GLY A 245 22.68 -40.67 -1.83
CA GLY A 245 21.85 -41.56 -2.62
C GLY A 245 20.74 -40.80 -3.36
N SER A 246 20.97 -39.50 -3.61
CA SER A 246 19.91 -38.54 -3.87
C SER A 246 20.24 -37.73 -5.13
N ARG A 247 19.40 -37.84 -6.17
CA ARG A 247 19.70 -37.29 -7.50
C ARG A 247 19.51 -35.76 -7.53
N ALA A 248 20.55 -35.04 -7.93
CA ALA A 248 20.50 -33.58 -8.05
C ALA A 248 19.47 -33.11 -9.09
N GLY A 249 18.44 -32.39 -8.64
CA GLY A 249 17.49 -31.68 -9.49
C GLY A 249 18.12 -30.47 -10.20
N ARG A 250 17.61 -30.09 -11.38
CA ARG A 250 17.68 -28.65 -11.74
C ARG A 250 16.86 -27.93 -10.65
N TYR A 251 17.34 -26.78 -10.16
CA TYR A 251 16.87 -26.09 -8.94
C TYR A 251 17.09 -26.81 -7.61
N GLY A 252 17.80 -27.96 -7.62
CA GLY A 252 18.39 -28.56 -6.43
C GLY A 252 17.39 -28.96 -5.34
N ARG A 253 16.14 -29.34 -5.66
CA ARG A 253 15.41 -30.23 -4.76
C ARG A 253 16.05 -31.61 -4.83
N VAL A 254 16.26 -32.20 -3.66
CA VAL A 254 17.01 -33.44 -3.47
C VAL A 254 16.09 -34.41 -2.74
N ALA A 255 15.37 -35.19 -3.56
CA ALA A 255 14.35 -36.14 -3.17
C ALA A 255 14.88 -37.58 -3.29
N GLY A 256 14.47 -38.42 -2.33
CA GLY A 256 15.11 -39.72 -2.10
C GLY A 256 16.49 -39.60 -1.46
N GLY A 257 17.02 -40.73 -0.98
CA GLY A 257 18.25 -40.80 -0.20
C GLY A 257 18.02 -40.58 1.30
N LEU A 258 18.97 -41.05 2.11
CA LEU A 258 18.92 -40.90 3.57
C LEU A 258 19.42 -39.52 3.97
N SER A 259 18.85 -38.97 5.05
CA SER A 259 19.11 -37.62 5.55
C SER A 259 19.86 -37.65 6.89
N GLY A 260 20.75 -36.68 7.10
CA GLY A 260 21.57 -36.49 8.29
C GLY A 260 21.96 -35.02 8.51
N LEU A 261 22.79 -34.72 9.50
CA LEU A 261 23.22 -33.36 9.89
C LEU A 261 24.75 -33.26 9.98
N ILE A 262 25.33 -32.11 9.60
CA ILE A 262 26.78 -31.81 9.67
C ILE A 262 27.01 -30.39 10.24
N ASP A 263 28.18 -30.12 10.81
CA ASP A 263 28.62 -28.78 11.21
C ASP A 263 29.47 -28.05 10.16
N SER A 264 29.71 -26.76 10.39
CA SER A 264 30.51 -25.87 9.52
C SER A 264 32.00 -26.24 9.42
N THR A 265 32.51 -27.17 10.25
CA THR A 265 33.87 -27.73 10.15
C THR A 265 33.92 -29.00 9.28
N GLY A 266 32.76 -29.54 8.91
CA GLY A 266 32.60 -30.79 8.18
C GLY A 266 32.48 -32.04 9.07
N ALA A 267 32.09 -31.90 10.36
CA ALA A 267 31.85 -33.02 11.26
C ALA A 267 30.36 -33.43 11.30
N GLU A 268 30.08 -34.74 11.23
CA GLU A 268 28.71 -35.28 11.18
C GLU A 268 28.08 -35.30 12.59
N ILE A 269 26.87 -34.75 12.74
CA ILE A 269 26.09 -34.67 13.99
C ILE A 269 25.05 -35.79 14.06
N VAL A 270 24.33 -36.02 12.95
CA VAL A 270 23.37 -37.11 12.78
C VAL A 270 23.73 -37.83 11.49
N PRO A 271 23.93 -39.16 11.51
CA PRO A 271 24.28 -39.91 10.29
C PRO A 271 23.10 -39.93 9.32
N LEU A 272 23.40 -40.30 8.07
CA LEU A 272 22.41 -40.42 6.99
C LEU A 272 21.53 -41.67 7.22
N ILE A 273 20.52 -41.58 8.10
CA ILE A 273 19.67 -42.71 8.51
C ILE A 273 18.16 -42.46 8.43
N TYR A 274 17.71 -41.20 8.42
CA TYR A 274 16.28 -40.89 8.41
C TYR A 274 15.74 -40.75 6.98
N GLU A 275 14.49 -41.16 6.77
CA GLU A 275 13.78 -40.98 5.49
C GLU A 275 13.56 -39.48 5.22
N ASN A 276 13.28 -38.71 6.28
CA ASN A 276 13.22 -37.26 6.25
C ASN A 276 13.64 -36.64 7.59
N ILE A 277 14.27 -35.47 7.52
CA ILE A 277 14.58 -34.60 8.66
C ILE A 277 14.12 -33.19 8.27
N GLU A 278 13.15 -32.63 8.99
CA GLU A 278 12.61 -31.29 8.74
C GLU A 278 12.89 -30.35 9.92
N SER A 279 13.51 -29.20 9.65
CA SER A 279 13.86 -28.19 10.66
C SER A 279 12.62 -27.40 11.08
N ILE A 280 12.14 -27.59 12.32
CA ILE A 280 11.03 -26.82 12.89
C ILE A 280 11.59 -25.61 13.65
N ARG A 281 11.35 -24.42 13.08
CA ARG A 281 11.77 -23.10 13.62
C ARG A 281 13.28 -23.03 13.95
N GLY A 282 14.09 -23.90 13.32
CA GLY A 282 15.52 -24.06 13.63
C GLY A 282 15.83 -24.51 15.06
N LYS A 283 14.87 -24.99 15.85
CA LYS A 283 15.03 -25.38 17.27
C LYS A 283 15.01 -26.90 17.43
N PHE A 284 14.04 -27.54 16.81
CA PHE A 284 13.88 -29.00 16.77
C PHE A 284 13.89 -29.46 15.31
N PHE A 285 14.12 -30.75 15.10
CA PHE A 285 13.94 -31.39 13.80
C PHE A 285 12.92 -32.52 13.93
N GLN A 286 11.86 -32.48 13.13
CA GLN A 286 10.94 -33.60 13.03
C GLN A 286 11.60 -34.69 12.19
N VAL A 287 11.56 -35.92 12.68
CA VAL A 287 12.14 -37.08 12.01
C VAL A 287 11.08 -38.10 11.69
N TYR A 288 11.20 -38.66 10.49
CA TYR A 288 10.31 -39.68 9.98
C TYR A 288 11.11 -40.90 9.56
N LEU A 289 10.58 -42.07 9.91
CA LEU A 289 11.09 -43.39 9.57
C LEU A 289 9.93 -44.38 9.72
N ASN A 290 9.71 -45.27 8.74
CA ASN A 290 8.67 -46.31 8.80
C ASN A 290 7.24 -45.79 9.09
N LYS A 291 6.86 -44.62 8.57
CA LYS A 291 5.56 -43.94 8.84
C LYS A 291 5.29 -43.59 10.31
N LYS A 292 6.30 -43.56 11.16
CA LYS A 292 6.20 -43.04 12.53
C LYS A 292 6.87 -41.67 12.60
N ALA A 293 6.24 -40.77 13.37
CA ALA A 293 6.75 -39.43 13.63
C ALA A 293 7.47 -39.38 14.99
N GLY A 294 8.60 -38.68 15.03
CA GLY A 294 9.33 -38.31 16.25
C GLY A 294 9.95 -36.92 16.10
N LEU A 295 10.56 -36.42 17.17
CA LEU A 295 11.12 -35.06 17.25
C LEU A 295 12.50 -35.11 17.93
N ILE A 296 13.53 -34.52 17.34
CA ILE A 296 14.90 -34.41 17.90
C ILE A 296 15.36 -32.96 18.06
N ASP A 297 16.38 -32.71 18.88
CA ASP A 297 17.02 -31.39 19.05
C ASP A 297 18.23 -31.17 18.10
N ARG A 298 18.92 -30.02 18.22
CA ARG A 298 20.14 -29.70 17.45
C ARG A 298 21.35 -30.61 17.73
N LYS A 299 21.34 -31.40 18.79
CA LYS A 299 22.37 -32.40 19.11
C LYS A 299 21.96 -33.81 18.65
N GLY A 300 20.77 -33.96 18.06
CA GLY A 300 20.22 -35.24 17.63
C GLY A 300 19.50 -36.04 18.73
N GLN A 301 19.18 -35.42 19.88
CA GLN A 301 18.52 -36.08 21.01
C GLN A 301 17.00 -36.02 20.89
N PHE A 302 16.31 -37.13 21.13
CA PHE A 302 14.84 -37.20 21.03
C PHE A 302 14.13 -36.39 22.14
N VAL A 303 13.17 -35.55 21.70
CA VAL A 303 12.15 -34.85 22.50
C VAL A 303 10.84 -35.63 22.48
N LEU A 304 10.48 -36.23 21.34
CA LEU A 304 9.42 -37.23 21.24
C LEU A 304 9.94 -38.45 20.49
N PRO A 305 9.79 -39.68 21.04
CA PRO A 305 10.20 -40.90 20.36
C PRO A 305 9.43 -41.11 19.05
N LEU A 306 10.03 -41.89 18.16
CA LEU A 306 9.50 -42.17 16.82
C LEU A 306 8.40 -43.25 16.86
N GLU A 307 7.27 -42.95 17.50
CA GLU A 307 6.18 -43.91 17.73
C GLU A 307 4.76 -43.39 17.43
N TYR A 308 4.59 -42.09 17.22
CA TYR A 308 3.28 -41.45 17.06
C TYR A 308 2.74 -41.55 15.62
N GLU A 309 1.41 -41.45 15.47
CA GLU A 309 0.74 -41.35 14.17
C GLU A 309 0.96 -39.98 13.54
N ASP A 310 0.87 -38.93 14.37
CA ASP A 310 1.08 -37.54 13.99
C ASP A 310 1.54 -36.71 15.20
N VAL A 311 2.25 -35.61 14.95
CA VAL A 311 2.79 -34.69 15.96
C VAL A 311 2.65 -33.27 15.43
N ASN A 312 1.73 -32.48 16.02
CA ASN A 312 1.40 -31.12 15.61
C ASN A 312 1.82 -30.10 16.68
N ILE A 313 2.60 -29.09 16.29
CA ILE A 313 3.06 -28.03 17.18
C ILE A 313 2.33 -26.75 16.82
N HIS A 314 1.40 -26.32 17.68
CA HIS A 314 0.59 -25.11 17.45
C HIS A 314 1.16 -23.84 18.11
N GLU A 315 2.03 -23.98 19.12
CA GLU A 315 2.81 -22.89 19.72
C GLU A 315 4.10 -23.44 20.36
N ASP A 316 5.02 -22.54 20.76
CA ASP A 316 6.36 -22.85 21.28
C ASP A 316 6.40 -23.63 22.63
N ASN A 317 5.26 -23.89 23.28
CA ASN A 317 5.15 -24.49 24.62
C ASN A 317 4.43 -25.86 24.70
N PHE A 318 3.55 -26.18 23.74
CA PHE A 318 2.71 -27.39 23.79
C PHE A 318 2.68 -28.09 22.43
N ILE A 319 2.85 -29.41 22.45
CA ILE A 319 2.92 -30.27 21.27
C ILE A 319 1.75 -31.25 21.33
N GLN A 320 0.85 -31.19 20.37
CA GLN A 320 -0.20 -32.19 20.22
C GLN A 320 0.37 -33.46 19.59
N PHE A 321 -0.09 -34.61 20.05
CA PHE A 321 0.28 -35.90 19.47
C PHE A 321 -0.98 -36.73 19.22
N LYS A 322 -0.95 -37.49 18.13
CA LYS A 322 -2.03 -38.41 17.76
C LYS A 322 -1.61 -39.84 18.04
N GLN A 323 -2.48 -40.55 18.76
CA GLN A 323 -2.29 -41.96 19.09
C GLN A 323 -3.66 -42.65 19.12
N ASN A 324 -3.79 -43.75 18.39
CA ASN A 324 -5.03 -44.53 18.25
C ASN A 324 -6.21 -43.68 17.75
N GLY A 325 -5.96 -42.75 16.82
CA GLY A 325 -6.99 -41.84 16.31
C GLY A 325 -7.34 -40.63 17.18
N LYS A 326 -6.91 -40.58 18.46
CA LYS A 326 -7.26 -39.53 19.43
C LYS A 326 -6.14 -38.51 19.62
N TRP A 327 -6.50 -37.28 20.02
CA TRP A 327 -5.55 -36.20 20.27
C TRP A 327 -5.23 -36.03 21.75
N GLY A 328 -3.93 -36.09 22.06
CA GLY A 328 -3.34 -35.73 23.35
C GLY A 328 -2.38 -34.54 23.20
N MET A 329 -1.76 -34.11 24.30
CA MET A 329 -0.84 -32.99 24.34
C MET A 329 0.33 -33.26 25.30
N VAL A 330 1.56 -32.94 24.89
CA VAL A 330 2.78 -32.96 25.69
C VAL A 330 3.37 -31.54 25.82
N ASP A 331 4.27 -31.33 26.78
CA ASP A 331 5.12 -30.14 26.85
C ASP A 331 6.38 -30.28 25.97
N THR A 332 7.18 -29.22 25.86
CA THR A 332 8.44 -29.24 25.10
C THR A 332 9.55 -30.13 25.69
N SER A 333 9.32 -30.79 26.83
CA SER A 333 10.21 -31.84 27.36
C SER A 333 9.77 -33.25 26.95
N GLY A 334 8.64 -33.39 26.24
CA GLY A 334 8.05 -34.67 25.85
C GLY A 334 7.12 -35.27 26.91
N LYS A 335 6.87 -34.56 28.03
CA LYS A 335 5.99 -35.06 29.10
C LYS A 335 4.53 -34.86 28.70
N ILE A 336 3.74 -35.94 28.71
CA ILE A 336 2.31 -35.90 28.47
C ILE A 336 1.61 -35.07 29.56
N ILE A 337 0.83 -34.08 29.11
CA ILE A 337 0.00 -33.20 29.93
C ILE A 337 -1.48 -33.57 29.77
N ILE A 338 -1.93 -33.84 28.53
CA ILE A 338 -3.30 -34.28 28.22
C ILE A 338 -3.22 -35.62 27.50
N LEU A 339 -3.90 -36.63 28.03
CA LEU A 339 -3.98 -37.96 27.43
C LEU A 339 -4.75 -37.93 26.09
N PRO A 340 -4.42 -38.82 25.12
CA PRO A 340 -5.09 -38.90 23.84
C PRO A 340 -6.49 -39.52 23.98
N LEU A 341 -7.46 -38.69 24.37
CA LEU A 341 -8.84 -39.10 24.69
C LEU A 341 -9.91 -38.39 23.84
N TYR A 342 -9.55 -37.32 23.15
CA TYR A 342 -10.48 -36.38 22.53
C TYR A 342 -10.48 -36.52 20.99
N GLU A 343 -11.64 -36.30 20.36
CA GLU A 343 -11.75 -36.32 18.89
C GLU A 343 -11.11 -35.08 18.26
N ARG A 344 -11.29 -33.94 18.93
CA ARG A 344 -10.65 -32.66 18.66
C ARG A 344 -10.78 -31.73 19.87
N PHE A 345 -9.99 -30.67 19.87
CA PHE A 345 -10.24 -29.47 20.67
C PHE A 345 -10.66 -28.35 19.71
N THR A 346 -11.55 -27.45 20.11
CA THR A 346 -12.10 -26.45 19.17
C THR A 346 -11.09 -25.32 18.89
N GLU A 347 -10.96 -24.90 17.63
CA GLU A 347 -9.91 -23.96 17.19
C GLU A 347 -9.89 -22.60 17.91
N ARG A 348 -11.07 -22.07 18.26
CA ARG A 348 -11.17 -20.84 19.06
C ARG A 348 -10.75 -21.05 20.51
N SER A 349 -10.82 -22.28 21.03
CA SER A 349 -10.56 -22.56 22.45
C SER A 349 -9.10 -22.77 22.80
N PHE A 350 -8.17 -23.02 21.86
CA PHE A 350 -6.73 -23.07 22.17
C PHE A 350 -6.21 -21.71 22.68
N TRP A 351 -6.51 -20.64 21.94
CA TRP A 351 -6.23 -19.24 22.31
C TRP A 351 -6.78 -18.87 23.69
N GLN A 352 -7.93 -19.47 24.04
CA GLN A 352 -8.62 -19.21 25.29
C GLN A 352 -8.20 -20.18 26.42
N ALA A 353 -7.61 -21.33 26.08
CA ALA A 353 -6.98 -22.24 27.03
C ALA A 353 -5.72 -21.62 27.65
N PHE A 354 -4.97 -20.84 26.88
CA PHE A 354 -3.85 -20.07 27.42
C PHE A 354 -4.30 -18.76 28.09
N LYS A 355 -5.29 -18.05 27.53
CA LYS A 355 -5.80 -16.80 28.12
C LYS A 355 -6.57 -16.99 29.43
N TYR A 356 -7.30 -18.10 29.58
CA TYR A 356 -8.21 -18.35 30.71
C TYR A 356 -7.95 -19.69 31.43
N GLY A 357 -6.95 -20.49 31.02
CA GLY A 357 -6.63 -21.76 31.67
C GLY A 357 -7.66 -22.87 31.45
N MET A 358 -8.40 -22.85 30.33
CA MET A 358 -9.47 -23.82 30.03
C MET A 358 -9.70 -24.05 28.52
N ALA A 359 -9.75 -25.30 28.07
CA ALA A 359 -9.97 -25.69 26.67
C ALA A 359 -11.36 -26.31 26.46
N ILE A 360 -11.99 -26.05 25.31
CA ILE A 360 -13.23 -26.74 24.91
C ILE A 360 -12.83 -27.95 24.08
N ALA A 361 -13.12 -29.14 24.61
CA ALA A 361 -12.84 -30.41 23.97
C ALA A 361 -14.13 -31.07 23.48
N GLU A 362 -14.00 -31.95 22.49
CA GLU A 362 -15.09 -32.78 21.98
C GLU A 362 -14.86 -34.25 22.36
N LYS A 363 -15.92 -34.87 22.90
CA LYS A 363 -16.04 -36.33 23.02
C LYS A 363 -17.24 -36.76 22.16
N GLN A 364 -17.05 -37.78 21.34
CA GLN A 364 -18.17 -38.47 20.69
C GLN A 364 -18.75 -39.49 21.66
N ASP A 365 -20.08 -39.55 21.79
CA ASP A 365 -20.74 -40.61 22.53
C ASP A 365 -20.55 -41.96 21.83
N SER A 366 -20.24 -42.99 22.62
CA SER A 366 -19.89 -44.31 22.08
C SER A 366 -21.10 -45.04 21.48
N VAL A 367 -22.33 -44.69 21.89
CA VAL A 367 -23.60 -45.32 21.52
C VAL A 367 -24.35 -44.51 20.46
N SER A 368 -24.61 -43.21 20.67
CA SER A 368 -25.38 -42.37 19.75
C SER A 368 -24.56 -41.81 18.58
N LYS A 369 -23.22 -41.79 18.70
CA LYS A 369 -22.29 -41.11 17.79
C LYS A 369 -22.44 -39.58 17.72
N GLU A 370 -23.26 -38.99 18.58
CA GLU A 370 -23.35 -37.54 18.71
C GLU A 370 -22.10 -36.96 19.39
N SER A 371 -21.74 -35.74 19.02
CA SER A 371 -20.59 -35.02 19.58
C SER A 371 -21.04 -34.09 20.69
N PHE A 372 -20.51 -34.27 21.89
CA PHE A 372 -20.77 -33.39 23.03
C PHE A 372 -19.52 -32.60 23.42
N PHE A 373 -19.74 -31.36 23.82
CA PHE A 373 -18.70 -30.43 24.23
C PHE A 373 -18.65 -30.34 25.75
N GLY A 374 -17.42 -30.34 26.28
CA GLY A 374 -17.10 -30.09 27.67
C GLY A 374 -15.90 -29.14 27.77
N VAL A 375 -15.62 -28.65 28.97
CA VAL A 375 -14.47 -27.80 29.24
C VAL A 375 -13.50 -28.54 30.15
N ILE A 376 -12.23 -28.56 29.77
CA ILE A 376 -11.13 -29.15 30.53
C ILE A 376 -10.13 -28.08 30.95
N ASP A 377 -9.40 -28.30 32.04
CA ASP A 377 -8.26 -27.45 32.41
C ASP A 377 -6.99 -27.82 31.63
N THR A 378 -5.91 -27.09 31.88
CA THR A 378 -4.60 -27.31 31.24
C THR A 378 -3.93 -28.63 31.66
N THR A 379 -4.49 -29.39 32.60
CA THR A 379 -4.07 -30.75 32.97
C THR A 379 -4.96 -31.84 32.35
N GLY A 380 -5.94 -31.45 31.54
CA GLY A 380 -6.92 -32.36 30.94
C GLY A 380 -8.02 -32.82 31.90
N LYS A 381 -8.11 -32.24 33.11
CA LYS A 381 -9.18 -32.52 34.07
C LYS A 381 -10.46 -31.84 33.61
N GLU A 382 -11.57 -32.55 33.68
CA GLU A 382 -12.91 -32.03 33.39
C GLU A 382 -13.31 -30.94 34.40
N ILE A 383 -13.66 -29.76 33.87
CA ILE A 383 -14.23 -28.62 34.59
C ILE A 383 -15.74 -28.60 34.39
N ILE A 384 -16.17 -28.65 33.13
CA ILE A 384 -17.57 -28.64 32.70
C ILE A 384 -17.83 -29.95 31.93
N PRO A 385 -18.86 -30.73 32.29
CA PRO A 385 -19.09 -32.04 31.72
C PRO A 385 -19.46 -31.99 30.24
N PHE A 386 -19.16 -33.09 29.53
CA PHE A 386 -19.40 -33.27 28.10
C PHE A 386 -20.87 -33.63 27.83
N VAL A 387 -21.77 -32.67 28.08
CA VAL A 387 -23.23 -32.83 27.98
C VAL A 387 -23.91 -31.73 27.17
N TYR A 388 -23.12 -30.82 26.58
CA TYR A 388 -23.60 -29.65 25.87
C TYR A 388 -23.46 -29.80 24.36
N GLU A 389 -24.49 -29.38 23.61
CA GLU A 389 -24.50 -29.29 22.14
C GLU A 389 -23.50 -28.23 21.65
N ARG A 390 -23.29 -27.17 22.45
CA ARG A 390 -22.40 -26.06 22.13
C ARG A 390 -21.99 -25.31 23.40
N ILE A 391 -20.74 -24.87 23.43
CA ILE A 391 -20.20 -23.98 24.47
C ILE A 391 -19.54 -22.77 23.77
N ASN A 392 -19.92 -21.55 24.15
CA ASN A 392 -19.28 -20.31 23.72
C ASN A 392 -18.77 -19.57 24.97
N ILE A 393 -17.50 -19.19 24.99
CA ILE A 393 -16.89 -18.45 26.11
C ILE A 393 -17.28 -16.96 26.03
N VAL A 394 -17.67 -16.36 27.16
CA VAL A 394 -18.00 -14.93 27.28
C VAL A 394 -16.80 -14.16 27.85
N ASP A 395 -16.23 -14.65 28.96
CA ASP A 395 -15.01 -14.14 29.59
C ASP A 395 -14.28 -15.27 30.35
N SER A 396 -13.39 -14.93 31.29
CA SER A 396 -12.60 -15.92 32.05
C SER A 396 -13.41 -16.80 33.01
N ASN A 397 -14.65 -16.39 33.35
CA ASN A 397 -15.52 -17.17 34.24
C ASN A 397 -16.83 -17.61 33.56
N LEU A 398 -17.37 -16.84 32.60
CA LEU A 398 -18.72 -17.06 32.09
C LEU A 398 -18.75 -17.77 30.73
N LEU A 399 -19.66 -18.74 30.62
CA LEU A 399 -19.88 -19.59 29.45
C LEU A 399 -21.36 -19.57 29.04
N ILE A 400 -21.63 -19.25 27.77
CA ILE A 400 -22.94 -19.50 27.17
C ILE A 400 -22.95 -20.95 26.71
N VAL A 401 -23.90 -21.73 27.23
CA VAL A 401 -24.05 -23.16 26.93
C VAL A 401 -25.39 -23.45 26.27
N ARG A 402 -25.42 -24.44 25.38
CA ARG A 402 -26.62 -24.95 24.71
C ARG A 402 -26.85 -26.43 25.06
N GLN A 403 -28.06 -26.76 25.52
CA GLN A 403 -28.49 -28.13 25.81
C GLN A 403 -29.99 -28.27 25.54
N ASN A 404 -30.40 -29.36 24.90
CA ASN A 404 -31.78 -29.61 24.46
C ASN A 404 -32.38 -28.45 23.65
N GLY A 405 -31.57 -27.83 22.78
CA GLY A 405 -31.96 -26.64 22.00
C GLY A 405 -32.23 -25.38 22.83
N LYS A 406 -31.85 -25.33 24.11
CA LYS A 406 -31.98 -24.15 24.99
C LYS A 406 -30.64 -23.62 25.44
N TYR A 407 -30.58 -22.31 25.60
CA TYR A 407 -29.41 -21.55 26.01
C TYR A 407 -29.49 -21.14 27.48
N GLY A 408 -28.34 -21.17 28.15
CA GLY A 408 -28.14 -20.68 29.50
C GLY A 408 -26.75 -20.05 29.66
N LEU A 409 -26.53 -19.38 30.80
CA LEU A 409 -25.23 -18.84 31.19
C LEU A 409 -24.77 -19.60 32.44
N ILE A 410 -23.60 -20.19 32.39
CA ILE A 410 -22.98 -20.86 33.55
C ILE A 410 -21.64 -20.21 33.87
N GLU A 411 -21.25 -20.28 35.14
CA GLU A 411 -19.88 -20.02 35.56
C GLU A 411 -18.97 -21.22 35.25
N ARG A 412 -17.66 -21.01 35.37
CA ARG A 412 -16.63 -22.06 35.31
C ARG A 412 -16.80 -23.12 36.40
N SER A 413 -17.49 -22.81 37.49
CA SER A 413 -17.89 -23.79 38.52
C SER A 413 -18.96 -24.79 38.04
N GLY A 414 -19.65 -24.49 36.93
CA GLY A 414 -20.86 -25.19 36.48
C GLY A 414 -22.14 -24.64 37.09
N GLU A 415 -22.08 -23.65 37.99
CA GLU A 415 -23.26 -23.00 38.55
C GLU A 415 -23.97 -22.14 37.50
N ALA A 416 -25.31 -22.21 37.47
CA ALA A 416 -26.12 -21.48 36.49
C ALA A 416 -26.36 -20.03 36.94
N VAL A 417 -25.86 -19.08 36.16
CA VAL A 417 -26.10 -17.64 36.30
C VAL A 417 -27.38 -17.24 35.56
N LEU A 418 -27.66 -17.87 34.42
CA LEU A 418 -28.96 -17.83 33.74
C LEU A 418 -29.38 -19.27 33.40
N PRO A 419 -30.60 -19.70 33.76
CA PRO A 419 -31.06 -21.07 33.52
C PRO A 419 -31.18 -21.40 32.01
N LEU A 420 -31.11 -22.70 31.68
CA LEU A 420 -31.27 -23.28 30.34
C LEU A 420 -32.73 -23.22 29.84
N GLU A 421 -33.27 -22.01 29.68
CA GLU A 421 -34.65 -21.78 29.20
C GLU A 421 -34.75 -20.81 28.01
N TYR A 422 -33.67 -20.12 27.67
CA TYR A 422 -33.65 -19.12 26.61
C TYR A 422 -33.57 -19.81 25.24
N SER A 423 -34.27 -19.27 24.25
CA SER A 423 -34.16 -19.74 22.85
C SER A 423 -32.88 -19.24 22.18
N GLN A 424 -32.34 -18.10 22.63
CA GLN A 424 -31.01 -17.62 22.23
C GLN A 424 -30.42 -16.71 23.31
N LEU A 425 -29.10 -16.71 23.43
CA LEU A 425 -28.33 -15.84 24.33
C LEU A 425 -27.05 -15.37 23.62
N ARG A 426 -26.79 -14.06 23.60
CA ARG A 426 -25.62 -13.44 22.94
C ARG A 426 -25.00 -12.32 23.79
N LYS A 427 -23.67 -12.16 23.71
CA LYS A 427 -22.94 -11.02 24.33
C LYS A 427 -23.32 -9.71 23.64
N PHE A 428 -23.45 -8.64 24.43
CA PHE A 428 -23.68 -7.26 23.98
C PHE A 428 -22.84 -6.34 24.89
N TYR A 429 -21.78 -5.73 24.35
CA TYR A 429 -20.71 -5.08 25.14
C TYR A 429 -20.13 -6.00 26.25
N ASP A 430 -19.19 -5.50 27.07
CA ASP A 430 -18.42 -6.35 27.99
C ASP A 430 -19.17 -6.86 29.23
N ASN A 431 -20.30 -6.25 29.57
CA ASN A 431 -21.03 -6.54 30.81
C ASN A 431 -22.48 -6.97 30.59
N TYR A 432 -22.98 -7.03 29.35
CA TYR A 432 -24.38 -7.32 29.08
C TYR A 432 -24.59 -8.46 28.08
N LEU A 433 -25.79 -9.01 28.13
CA LEU A 433 -26.26 -10.14 27.34
C LEU A 433 -27.65 -9.81 26.81
N ILE A 434 -27.87 -10.01 25.53
CA ILE A 434 -29.21 -10.00 24.93
C ILE A 434 -29.73 -11.44 24.92
N ALA A 435 -30.90 -11.65 25.48
CA ALA A 435 -31.52 -12.97 25.59
C ALA A 435 -32.92 -12.98 24.97
N SER A 436 -33.27 -14.09 24.30
CA SER A 436 -34.60 -14.31 23.71
C SER A 436 -35.33 -15.45 24.42
N LYS A 437 -36.58 -15.23 24.81
CA LYS A 437 -37.46 -16.22 25.45
C LYS A 437 -38.69 -16.48 24.57
N GLY A 438 -38.97 -17.74 24.27
CA GLY A 438 -39.97 -18.15 23.27
C GLY A 438 -39.43 -18.08 21.83
N GLY A 439 -40.33 -18.17 20.84
CA GLY A 439 -39.97 -18.23 19.42
C GLY A 439 -39.35 -19.55 18.95
N LYS A 440 -39.13 -19.66 17.63
CA LYS A 440 -38.48 -20.80 16.97
C LYS A 440 -37.19 -20.35 16.29
N GLU A 441 -36.16 -21.19 16.35
CA GLU A 441 -34.91 -21.01 15.62
C GLU A 441 -35.09 -21.48 14.16
N ASP A 442 -34.71 -20.66 13.18
CA ASP A 442 -34.66 -21.02 11.76
C ASP A 442 -33.34 -21.73 11.38
N GLU A 443 -33.21 -22.16 10.12
CA GLU A 443 -32.00 -22.82 9.61
C GLU A 443 -30.73 -21.92 9.65
N PHE A 444 -30.90 -20.61 9.86
CA PHE A 444 -29.82 -19.62 9.95
C PHE A 444 -29.56 -19.15 11.39
N GLY A 445 -30.22 -19.72 12.39
CA GLY A 445 -30.06 -19.37 13.80
C GLY A 445 -30.78 -18.08 14.24
N ARG A 446 -31.79 -17.62 13.49
CA ARG A 446 -32.63 -16.46 13.85
C ARG A 446 -33.84 -16.93 14.65
N ILE A 447 -34.26 -16.14 15.65
CA ILE A 447 -35.43 -16.47 16.48
C ILE A 447 -36.67 -15.73 15.98
N GLU A 448 -37.59 -16.44 15.33
CA GLU A 448 -38.89 -15.90 14.94
C GLU A 448 -39.90 -15.99 16.10
N GLY A 449 -40.60 -14.90 16.40
CA GLY A 449 -41.66 -14.85 17.43
C GLY A 449 -41.19 -14.96 18.88
N GLY A 450 -39.88 -14.84 19.13
CA GLY A 450 -39.32 -14.76 20.48
C GLY A 450 -39.43 -13.36 21.07
N LYS A 451 -39.43 -13.25 22.41
CA LYS A 451 -39.37 -11.96 23.12
C LYS A 451 -37.97 -11.69 23.64
N TRP A 452 -37.48 -10.49 23.44
CA TRP A 452 -36.11 -10.07 23.72
C TRP A 452 -36.00 -9.19 24.96
N GLY A 453 -34.93 -9.42 25.72
CA GLY A 453 -34.58 -8.70 26.95
C GLY A 453 -33.07 -8.55 27.10
N LEU A 454 -32.67 -7.72 28.07
CA LEU A 454 -31.29 -7.36 28.40
C LEU A 454 -30.96 -7.82 29.82
N PHE A 455 -29.83 -8.50 29.96
CA PHE A 455 -29.33 -9.02 31.23
C PHE A 455 -27.91 -8.51 31.46
N HIS A 456 -27.59 -8.19 32.71
CA HIS A 456 -26.20 -8.06 33.13
C HIS A 456 -25.56 -9.45 33.17
N LYS A 457 -24.25 -9.54 32.92
CA LYS A 457 -23.51 -10.82 32.95
C LYS A 457 -23.53 -11.53 34.31
N SER A 458 -23.88 -10.83 35.39
CA SER A 458 -24.13 -11.41 36.71
C SER A 458 -25.53 -12.04 36.87
N GLY A 459 -26.27 -12.27 35.78
CA GLY A 459 -27.62 -12.84 35.80
C GLY A 459 -28.74 -11.85 36.17
N ARG A 460 -28.39 -10.60 36.54
CA ARG A 460 -29.39 -9.56 36.87
C ARG A 460 -30.14 -9.15 35.61
N GLU A 461 -31.44 -9.40 35.57
CA GLU A 461 -32.34 -8.83 34.56
C GLU A 461 -32.31 -7.28 34.64
N ILE A 462 -32.11 -6.63 33.48
CA ILE A 462 -32.16 -5.17 33.33
C ILE A 462 -33.44 -4.80 32.57
N ILE A 463 -33.70 -5.50 31.47
CA ILE A 463 -34.90 -5.36 30.65
C ILE A 463 -35.51 -6.76 30.52
N PRO A 464 -36.73 -7.02 31.03
CA PRO A 464 -37.35 -8.33 30.90
C PRO A 464 -37.62 -8.69 29.43
N PRO A 465 -37.67 -9.99 29.05
CA PRO A 465 -37.99 -10.43 27.70
C PRO A 465 -39.41 -10.01 27.24
N LEU A 466 -39.53 -8.81 26.65
CA LEU A 466 -40.81 -8.14 26.38
C LEU A 466 -40.93 -7.61 24.94
N TYR A 467 -39.80 -7.40 24.26
CA TYR A 467 -39.74 -6.75 22.94
C TYR A 467 -39.76 -7.78 21.81
N ASP A 468 -40.38 -7.43 20.69
CA ASP A 468 -40.45 -8.28 19.49
C ASP A 468 -39.07 -8.35 18.79
N GLU A 469 -38.34 -7.24 18.79
CA GLU A 469 -36.95 -7.15 18.31
C GLU A 469 -36.14 -6.27 19.27
N MET A 470 -34.85 -6.57 19.42
CA MET A 470 -33.88 -5.76 20.19
C MET A 470 -32.54 -5.75 19.46
N GLU A 471 -32.10 -4.57 19.05
CA GLU A 471 -30.91 -4.34 18.24
C GLU A 471 -29.96 -3.31 18.85
N GLU A 472 -28.67 -3.51 18.59
CA GLU A 472 -27.60 -2.57 18.95
C GLU A 472 -27.54 -1.40 17.96
N ARG A 473 -27.48 -0.18 18.50
CA ARG A 473 -27.20 1.07 17.78
C ARG A 473 -26.29 1.95 18.65
N GLY A 474 -24.99 1.85 18.44
CA GLY A 474 -23.99 2.49 19.32
C GLY A 474 -24.11 1.96 20.75
N GLN A 475 -24.01 2.86 21.74
CA GLN A 475 -24.20 2.51 23.16
C GLN A 475 -25.68 2.36 23.57
N ASN A 476 -26.62 2.43 22.61
CA ASN A 476 -28.06 2.35 22.86
C ASN A 476 -28.67 1.08 22.24
N LEU A 477 -29.85 0.72 22.72
CA LEU A 477 -30.67 -0.38 22.23
C LEU A 477 -31.90 0.15 21.52
N ARG A 478 -32.01 -0.14 20.21
CA ARG A 478 -33.27 -0.01 19.47
C ARG A 478 -34.16 -1.18 19.88
N VAL A 479 -35.33 -0.88 20.42
CA VAL A 479 -36.33 -1.88 20.82
C VAL A 479 -37.60 -1.71 20.00
N LYS A 480 -38.22 -2.84 19.65
CA LYS A 480 -39.48 -2.86 18.91
C LYS A 480 -40.56 -3.60 19.69
N LYS A 481 -41.79 -3.09 19.66
CA LYS A 481 -42.96 -3.76 20.25
C LYS A 481 -44.14 -3.57 19.32
N ARG A 482 -44.65 -4.66 18.75
CA ARG A 482 -45.54 -4.63 17.56
C ARG A 482 -44.86 -3.82 16.45
N ASP A 483 -45.59 -2.90 15.81
CA ASP A 483 -45.09 -2.06 14.70
C ASP A 483 -44.52 -0.71 15.17
N LYS A 484 -44.06 -0.61 16.43
CA LYS A 484 -43.55 0.62 17.04
C LYS A 484 -42.17 0.43 17.62
N TYR A 485 -41.36 1.49 17.53
CA TYR A 485 -39.96 1.52 17.95
C TYR A 485 -39.74 2.49 19.11
N GLY A 486 -38.74 2.20 19.94
CA GLY A 486 -38.22 3.08 20.98
C GLY A 486 -36.72 2.85 21.17
N LEU A 487 -36.10 3.70 21.99
CA LEU A 487 -34.66 3.71 22.25
C LEU A 487 -34.43 3.58 23.75
N MET A 488 -33.47 2.75 24.14
CA MET A 488 -33.09 2.54 25.53
C MET A 488 -31.57 2.66 25.70
N ASP A 489 -31.12 3.02 26.91
CA ASP A 489 -29.71 2.92 27.27
C ASP A 489 -29.36 1.50 27.75
N THR A 490 -28.08 1.23 28.01
CA THR A 490 -27.64 -0.07 28.56
C THR A 490 -28.03 -0.30 30.02
N LEU A 491 -28.58 0.71 30.72
CA LEU A 491 -29.13 0.61 32.07
C LEU A 491 -30.63 0.27 32.06
N GLY A 492 -31.25 0.16 30.87
CA GLY A 492 -32.69 -0.09 30.71
C GLY A 492 -33.58 1.14 30.88
N GLN A 493 -32.99 2.34 30.93
CA GLN A 493 -33.75 3.59 30.94
C GLN A 493 -34.34 3.84 29.56
N VAL A 494 -35.60 4.28 29.54
CA VAL A 494 -36.31 4.66 28.31
C VAL A 494 -35.81 6.02 27.85
N VAL A 495 -35.01 6.03 26.78
CA VAL A 495 -34.53 7.25 26.11
C VAL A 495 -35.61 7.79 25.19
N LEU A 496 -36.30 6.89 24.47
CA LEU A 496 -37.52 7.17 23.71
C LEU A 496 -38.56 6.08 24.00
N SER A 497 -39.79 6.49 24.30
CA SER A 497 -40.92 5.58 24.48
C SER A 497 -41.21 4.79 23.20
N VAL A 498 -41.77 3.58 23.34
CA VAL A 498 -42.06 2.70 22.19
C VAL A 498 -43.37 3.13 21.49
N GLU A 499 -43.35 4.32 20.91
CA GLU A 499 -44.45 4.98 20.18
C GLU A 499 -44.09 5.44 18.76
N HIS A 500 -42.80 5.43 18.42
CA HIS A 500 -42.27 5.94 17.16
C HIS A 500 -42.49 4.98 15.98
N GLU A 501 -42.61 5.53 14.78
CA GLU A 501 -42.88 4.78 13.55
C GLU A 501 -41.62 4.12 12.99
N GLY A 502 -40.46 4.73 13.23
CA GLY A 502 -39.14 4.23 12.87
C GLY A 502 -38.08 4.83 13.77
N ILE A 503 -36.98 4.10 13.96
CA ILE A 503 -35.70 4.60 14.46
C ILE A 503 -34.64 4.00 13.54
N GLY A 504 -34.05 4.83 12.70
CA GLY A 504 -33.21 4.40 11.58
C GLY A 504 -31.73 4.38 11.91
N GLU A 505 -30.96 5.18 11.17
CA GLU A 505 -29.49 5.20 11.30
C GLU A 505 -29.00 6.16 12.39
N VAL A 506 -27.68 6.11 12.66
CA VAL A 506 -27.00 7.02 13.57
C VAL A 506 -26.20 8.01 12.72
N LEU A 507 -26.73 9.23 12.63
CA LEU A 507 -26.18 10.34 11.87
C LEU A 507 -24.94 10.94 12.56
N PRO A 508 -24.10 11.70 11.82
CA PRO A 508 -22.93 12.40 12.37
C PRO A 508 -23.19 13.15 13.68
N GLY A 509 -22.25 13.04 14.62
CA GLY A 509 -22.42 13.52 16.00
C GLY A 509 -23.13 12.56 16.95
N GLY A 510 -23.57 11.38 16.48
CA GLY A 510 -24.27 10.39 17.32
C GLY A 510 -25.76 10.70 17.49
N ILE A 511 -26.37 11.29 16.46
CA ILE A 511 -27.79 11.63 16.44
C ILE A 511 -28.57 10.44 15.88
N PHE A 512 -29.57 9.96 16.62
CA PHE A 512 -30.49 8.93 16.16
C PHE A 512 -31.58 9.55 15.29
N GLU A 513 -31.74 9.04 14.08
CA GLU A 513 -32.86 9.36 13.19
C GLU A 513 -34.14 8.67 13.72
N VAL A 514 -35.22 9.44 13.85
CA VAL A 514 -36.49 9.00 14.45
C VAL A 514 -37.66 9.50 13.59
N THR A 515 -38.55 8.59 13.21
CA THR A 515 -39.79 8.93 12.50
C THR A 515 -40.97 9.09 13.47
N ARG A 516 -41.66 10.24 13.40
CA ARG A 516 -42.89 10.55 14.14
C ARG A 516 -43.90 11.24 13.23
N GLN A 517 -45.11 10.70 13.10
CA GLN A 517 -46.18 11.25 12.26
C GLN A 517 -45.74 11.44 10.79
N LYS A 518 -45.03 10.46 10.23
CA LYS A 518 -44.40 10.49 8.89
C LYS A 518 -43.38 11.62 8.67
N LYS A 519 -42.88 12.23 9.75
CA LYS A 519 -41.80 13.23 9.69
C LYS A 519 -40.59 12.72 10.44
N GLN A 520 -39.41 12.97 9.89
CA GLN A 520 -38.15 12.62 10.50
C GLN A 520 -37.63 13.77 11.38
N GLY A 521 -36.93 13.39 12.45
CA GLY A 521 -36.23 14.27 13.37
C GLY A 521 -35.06 13.52 14.01
N GLY A 522 -34.12 14.27 14.57
CA GLY A 522 -32.89 13.73 15.14
C GLY A 522 -32.84 13.95 16.64
N VAL A 523 -32.53 12.90 17.42
CA VAL A 523 -32.35 13.00 18.87
C VAL A 523 -30.96 12.54 19.31
N ASP A 524 -30.42 13.08 20.38
CA ASP A 524 -29.19 12.57 20.98
C ASP A 524 -29.44 11.27 21.79
N ALA A 525 -28.35 10.64 22.25
CA ALA A 525 -28.39 9.44 23.10
C ALA A 525 -29.11 9.63 24.46
N LYS A 526 -29.52 10.86 24.81
CA LYS A 526 -30.29 11.23 26.01
C LYS A 526 -31.75 11.57 25.69
N GLY A 527 -32.17 11.44 24.43
CA GLY A 527 -33.53 11.72 23.97
C GLY A 527 -33.83 13.22 23.78
N LYS A 528 -32.81 14.08 23.86
CA LYS A 528 -32.96 15.50 23.54
C LYS A 528 -33.12 15.63 22.03
N ILE A 529 -34.18 16.31 21.59
CA ILE A 529 -34.36 16.68 20.18
C ILE A 529 -33.25 17.65 19.79
N ILE A 530 -32.43 17.26 18.82
CA ILE A 530 -31.39 18.08 18.20
C ILE A 530 -31.92 18.65 16.88
N ILE A 531 -32.56 17.80 16.08
CA ILE A 531 -33.18 18.17 14.80
C ILE A 531 -34.70 17.99 14.94
N PRO A 532 -35.52 19.04 14.72
CA PRO A 532 -36.97 18.97 14.93
C PRO A 532 -37.65 17.98 13.97
N PHE A 533 -38.78 17.40 14.41
CA PHE A 533 -39.61 16.46 13.64
C PHE A 533 -40.43 17.16 12.55
N GLU A 534 -39.76 17.80 11.59
CA GLU A 534 -40.42 18.56 10.52
C GLU A 534 -40.05 18.15 9.08
N TYR A 535 -39.02 17.33 8.93
CA TYR A 535 -38.40 16.92 7.67
C TYR A 535 -39.08 15.67 7.06
N SER A 536 -38.99 15.51 5.74
CA SER A 536 -39.35 14.26 5.05
C SER A 536 -38.24 13.22 5.13
N ASP A 537 -36.98 13.66 5.06
CA ASP A 537 -35.79 12.80 5.11
C ASP A 537 -34.60 13.43 5.85
N LEU A 538 -33.72 12.56 6.38
CA LEU A 538 -32.47 12.88 7.08
C LEU A 538 -31.36 11.90 6.66
N SER A 539 -30.31 12.41 6.03
CA SER A 539 -29.21 11.61 5.49
C SER A 539 -27.84 12.07 6.02
N PRO A 540 -26.85 11.16 6.16
CA PRO A 540 -25.48 11.53 6.52
C PRO A 540 -24.76 12.19 5.34
N PHE A 541 -24.15 13.37 5.56
CA PHE A 541 -23.42 14.13 4.55
C PHE A 541 -22.03 14.51 5.06
N GLY A 542 -21.06 13.60 4.93
CA GLY A 542 -19.74 13.75 5.55
C GLY A 542 -19.84 13.85 7.08
N ASP A 543 -19.30 14.93 7.66
CA ASP A 543 -19.44 15.26 9.09
C ASP A 543 -20.77 15.98 9.43
N ASN A 544 -21.60 16.27 8.42
CA ASN A 544 -22.85 17.04 8.51
C ASN A 544 -24.07 16.15 8.20
N ILE A 545 -25.27 16.74 8.26
CA ILE A 545 -26.56 16.06 8.07
C ILE A 545 -27.35 16.79 7.00
N GLU A 546 -27.66 16.13 5.89
CA GLU A 546 -28.59 16.66 4.90
C GLU A 546 -30.04 16.47 5.39
N VAL A 547 -30.88 17.45 5.07
CA VAL A 547 -32.28 17.54 5.46
C VAL A 547 -33.15 17.82 4.25
N GLU A 548 -34.20 17.02 4.04
CA GLU A 548 -35.25 17.33 3.05
C GLU A 548 -36.53 17.80 3.74
N LYS A 549 -37.15 18.88 3.23
CA LYS A 549 -38.48 19.32 3.63
C LYS A 549 -39.18 20.02 2.48
N ASP A 550 -40.42 19.62 2.20
CA ASP A 550 -41.28 20.20 1.15
C ASP A 550 -40.59 20.18 -0.24
N SER A 551 -39.81 19.13 -0.53
CA SER A 551 -38.96 18.98 -1.73
C SER A 551 -37.88 20.05 -1.92
N LEU A 552 -37.42 20.62 -0.81
CA LEU A 552 -36.20 21.41 -0.73
C LEU A 552 -35.19 20.73 0.19
N THR A 553 -33.91 20.72 -0.20
CA THR A 553 -32.81 20.24 0.62
C THR A 553 -32.07 21.39 1.32
N GLY A 554 -31.44 21.04 2.43
CA GLY A 554 -30.57 21.90 3.23
C GLY A 554 -29.55 21.05 3.99
N LEU A 555 -28.67 21.71 4.74
CA LEU A 555 -27.58 21.06 5.47
C LEU A 555 -27.54 21.58 6.91
N LEU A 556 -27.57 20.67 7.87
CA LEU A 556 -27.37 20.94 9.29
C LEU A 556 -25.99 20.43 9.74
N ASP A 557 -25.41 21.07 10.73
CA ASP A 557 -24.29 20.47 11.45
C ASP A 557 -24.77 19.41 12.47
N SER A 558 -23.81 18.68 13.06
CA SER A 558 -24.05 17.73 14.14
C SER A 558 -24.57 18.33 15.47
N ALA A 559 -24.82 19.65 15.53
CA ALA A 559 -25.52 20.32 16.61
C ALA A 559 -26.95 20.79 16.21
N GLY A 560 -27.41 20.44 15.00
CA GLY A 560 -28.71 20.84 14.44
C GLY A 560 -28.77 22.29 13.97
N ARG A 561 -27.63 22.97 13.82
CA ARG A 561 -27.55 24.35 13.31
C ARG A 561 -27.56 24.33 11.80
N VAL A 562 -28.35 25.20 11.19
CA VAL A 562 -28.41 25.37 9.73
C VAL A 562 -27.06 25.89 9.21
N ILE A 563 -26.37 25.06 8.43
CA ILE A 563 -25.24 25.47 7.59
C ILE A 563 -25.79 26.00 6.26
N VAL A 564 -26.67 25.23 5.63
CA VAL A 564 -27.31 25.55 4.36
C VAL A 564 -28.83 25.55 4.56
N PRO A 565 -29.52 26.67 4.29
CA PRO A 565 -30.97 26.74 4.46
C PRO A 565 -31.70 25.86 3.44
N LEU A 566 -32.90 25.41 3.83
CA LEU A 566 -33.89 24.75 2.96
C LEU A 566 -34.31 25.69 1.82
N ALA A 567 -33.53 25.70 0.74
CA ALA A 567 -33.64 26.63 -0.37
C ALA A 567 -33.12 26.05 -1.70
N HIS A 568 -32.64 24.80 -1.66
CA HIS A 568 -32.03 24.10 -2.79
C HIS A 568 -32.96 22.97 -3.22
N GLN A 569 -32.97 22.63 -4.51
CA GLN A 569 -33.75 21.48 -4.99
C GLN A 569 -32.99 20.18 -4.79
N GLN A 570 -31.66 20.25 -4.87
CA GLN A 570 -30.74 19.17 -4.59
C GLN A 570 -29.43 19.75 -4.03
N ILE A 571 -28.79 18.98 -3.14
CA ILE A 571 -27.38 19.11 -2.75
C ILE A 571 -26.69 17.85 -3.31
N GLY A 572 -25.57 18.00 -4.01
CA GLY A 572 -24.80 16.87 -4.53
C GLY A 572 -23.68 16.43 -3.57
N GLU A 573 -23.01 15.31 -3.88
CA GLU A 573 -22.06 14.67 -2.96
C GLU A 573 -20.84 15.55 -2.61
N GLN A 574 -20.31 15.39 -1.40
CA GLN A 574 -19.09 16.08 -0.99
C GLN A 574 -17.88 15.59 -1.82
N MET A 575 -17.18 16.54 -2.43
CA MET A 575 -16.08 16.26 -3.38
C MET A 575 -14.72 16.19 -2.68
N ASP A 576 -13.64 15.97 -3.45
CA ASP A 576 -12.28 16.00 -2.90
C ASP A 576 -11.83 17.46 -2.65
N GLY A 577 -12.25 17.96 -1.50
CA GLY A 577 -12.14 19.35 -1.07
C GLY A 577 -13.31 19.71 -0.15
N ASP A 578 -13.24 20.86 0.52
CA ASP A 578 -14.28 21.31 1.46
C ASP A 578 -15.57 21.80 0.74
N THR A 579 -15.91 21.31 -0.46
CA THR A 579 -16.99 21.81 -1.33
C THR A 579 -17.91 20.74 -1.92
N PHE A 580 -19.12 21.15 -2.27
CA PHE A 580 -20.16 20.36 -2.93
C PHE A 580 -21.00 21.24 -3.86
N ASP A 581 -21.75 20.62 -4.76
CA ASP A 581 -22.65 21.27 -5.72
C ASP A 581 -24.05 21.52 -5.14
N ILE A 582 -24.66 22.62 -5.59
CA ILE A 582 -26.00 23.06 -5.17
C ILE A 582 -26.87 23.40 -6.37
N GLU A 583 -28.11 22.91 -6.38
CA GLU A 583 -29.11 23.27 -7.39
C GLU A 583 -30.12 24.30 -6.85
N ARG A 584 -30.29 25.42 -7.57
CA ARG A 584 -31.36 26.40 -7.34
C ARG A 584 -32.07 26.75 -8.65
N ASN A 585 -33.37 26.45 -8.74
CA ASN A 585 -34.23 26.76 -9.89
C ASN A 585 -33.73 26.17 -11.22
N GLY A 586 -33.20 24.93 -11.22
CA GLY A 586 -32.62 24.32 -12.43
C GLY A 586 -31.25 24.84 -12.82
N LEU A 587 -30.53 25.50 -11.90
CA LEU A 587 -29.18 26.02 -12.10
C LEU A 587 -28.23 25.57 -10.98
N TRP A 588 -27.06 25.09 -11.37
CA TRP A 588 -25.99 24.60 -10.53
C TRP A 588 -25.02 25.70 -10.11
N GLY A 589 -24.53 25.60 -8.89
CA GLY A 589 -23.46 26.37 -8.28
C GLY A 589 -22.69 25.51 -7.29
N LEU A 590 -21.78 26.10 -6.52
CA LEU A 590 -20.92 25.40 -5.55
C LEU A 590 -20.94 26.11 -4.20
N MET A 591 -20.91 25.32 -3.14
CA MET A 591 -20.89 25.78 -1.77
C MET A 591 -19.85 25.01 -0.96
N ASP A 592 -19.25 25.65 0.04
CA ASP A 592 -18.36 24.97 0.98
C ASP A 592 -19.13 24.34 2.15
N ILE A 593 -18.49 23.41 2.87
CA ILE A 593 -19.03 22.77 4.08
C ILE A 593 -19.29 23.74 5.26
N ARG A 594 -19.07 25.04 5.07
CA ARG A 594 -19.37 26.13 6.01
C ARG A 594 -20.52 27.02 5.51
N GLY A 595 -21.17 26.65 4.41
CA GLY A 595 -22.31 27.37 3.81
C GLY A 595 -21.92 28.60 2.99
N ARG A 596 -20.64 28.80 2.69
CA ARG A 596 -20.18 29.90 1.82
C ARG A 596 -20.35 29.50 0.37
N GLU A 597 -21.06 30.33 -0.40
CA GLU A 597 -21.19 30.17 -1.84
C GLU A 597 -19.83 30.42 -2.51
N VAL A 598 -19.21 29.35 -3.01
CA VAL A 598 -17.93 29.38 -3.76
C VAL A 598 -18.19 29.77 -5.21
N LEU A 599 -19.31 29.30 -5.76
CA LEU A 599 -19.75 29.60 -7.11
C LEU A 599 -21.28 29.81 -7.11
N PRO A 600 -21.80 30.92 -7.65
CA PRO A 600 -23.23 31.17 -7.63
C PRO A 600 -23.99 30.19 -8.54
N ALA A 601 -25.20 29.84 -8.13
CA ALA A 601 -26.10 28.93 -8.84
C ALA A 601 -26.66 29.57 -10.14
N VAL A 602 -25.83 29.63 -11.18
CA VAL A 602 -26.11 30.31 -12.47
C VAL A 602 -25.81 29.47 -13.70
N TYR A 603 -25.38 28.21 -13.53
CA TYR A 603 -24.97 27.33 -14.62
C TYR A 603 -26.04 26.27 -14.90
N GLN A 604 -26.40 26.02 -16.16
CA GLN A 604 -27.36 24.95 -16.51
C GLN A 604 -26.79 23.54 -16.26
N GLU A 605 -25.47 23.36 -16.42
CA GLU A 605 -24.73 22.11 -16.23
C GLU A 605 -23.35 22.46 -15.65
N LEU A 606 -22.83 21.62 -14.75
CA LEU A 606 -21.49 21.76 -14.15
C LEU A 606 -20.92 20.35 -13.92
N ASP A 607 -19.76 20.07 -14.50
CA ASP A 607 -19.15 18.74 -14.58
C ASP A 607 -17.70 18.81 -14.07
N TYR A 608 -17.38 17.92 -13.14
CA TYR A 608 -16.06 17.82 -12.52
C TYR A 608 -15.12 16.91 -13.29
N LEU A 609 -13.87 17.35 -13.38
CA LEU A 609 -12.77 16.63 -14.00
C LEU A 609 -11.69 16.41 -12.96
N TRP A 610 -10.93 15.34 -13.07
CA TRP A 610 -9.91 14.93 -12.09
C TRP A 610 -8.63 15.79 -12.23
N SER A 611 -8.80 17.11 -12.08
CA SER A 611 -7.85 18.18 -12.42
C SER A 611 -8.25 19.50 -11.72
N GLU A 612 -7.42 20.54 -11.80
CA GLU A 612 -7.69 21.88 -11.23
C GLU A 612 -8.84 22.66 -11.92
N PHE A 613 -9.66 22.03 -12.76
CA PHE A 613 -10.65 22.68 -13.62
C PHE A 613 -11.99 21.92 -13.70
N MET A 614 -13.08 22.67 -13.89
CA MET A 614 -14.44 22.16 -14.06
C MET A 614 -15.06 22.67 -15.35
N THR A 615 -15.77 21.82 -16.08
CA THR A 615 -16.57 22.25 -17.24
C THR A 615 -17.91 22.79 -16.77
N CYS A 616 -18.37 23.91 -17.33
CA CYS A 616 -19.61 24.56 -16.93
C CYS A 616 -20.40 25.04 -18.16
N LYS A 617 -21.72 25.20 -18.00
CA LYS A 617 -22.62 25.66 -19.07
C LYS A 617 -23.49 26.81 -18.57
N LYS A 618 -23.50 27.93 -19.27
CA LYS A 618 -24.20 29.16 -18.90
C LYS A 618 -24.84 29.78 -20.13
N ASN A 619 -26.13 30.09 -20.04
CA ASN A 619 -26.99 30.48 -21.17
C ASN A 619 -26.95 29.47 -22.35
N GLY A 620 -26.84 28.18 -22.03
CA GLY A 620 -26.75 27.10 -23.03
C GLY A 620 -25.38 26.97 -23.73
N LEU A 621 -24.40 27.78 -23.34
CA LEU A 621 -23.03 27.74 -23.87
C LEU A 621 -22.05 27.26 -22.81
N TRP A 622 -21.09 26.45 -23.21
CA TRP A 622 -20.04 25.85 -22.41
C TRP A 622 -18.82 26.77 -22.22
N GLY A 623 -18.17 26.62 -21.06
CA GLY A 623 -16.92 27.25 -20.63
C GLY A 623 -16.21 26.42 -19.56
N LEU A 624 -15.06 26.91 -19.10
CA LEU A 624 -14.21 26.23 -18.12
C LEU A 624 -14.02 27.13 -16.89
N LEU A 625 -14.15 26.55 -15.70
CA LEU A 625 -13.83 27.19 -14.43
C LEU A 625 -12.52 26.62 -13.89
N ASP A 626 -11.73 27.42 -13.17
CA ASP A 626 -10.66 26.90 -12.30
C ASP A 626 -11.24 26.40 -10.96
N SER A 627 -10.40 25.74 -10.15
CA SER A 627 -10.72 25.23 -8.81
C SER A 627 -11.19 26.30 -7.81
N THR A 628 -11.05 27.59 -8.13
CA THR A 628 -11.57 28.71 -7.33
C THR A 628 -12.89 29.28 -7.87
N GLY A 629 -13.47 28.65 -8.90
CA GLY A 629 -14.71 29.08 -9.54
C GLY A 629 -14.55 30.24 -10.52
N ARG A 630 -13.33 30.65 -10.87
CA ARG A 630 -13.11 31.73 -11.86
C ARG A 630 -13.27 31.18 -13.27
N GLU A 631 -13.91 31.94 -14.15
CA GLU A 631 -14.09 31.61 -15.57
C GLU A 631 -12.75 31.64 -16.33
N ALA A 632 -11.95 30.57 -16.21
CA ALA A 632 -10.73 30.33 -16.97
C ALA A 632 -10.98 30.34 -18.49
N ILE A 633 -12.17 29.88 -18.90
CA ILE A 633 -12.75 30.08 -20.23
C ILE A 633 -14.20 30.49 -20.08
N VAL A 634 -14.49 31.78 -20.28
CA VAL A 634 -15.86 32.35 -20.25
C VAL A 634 -16.83 31.51 -21.10
N PRO A 635 -17.99 31.08 -20.55
CA PRO A 635 -18.99 30.31 -21.27
C PRO A 635 -19.45 30.96 -22.57
N GLN A 636 -19.06 30.37 -23.71
CA GLN A 636 -19.32 30.95 -25.04
C GLN A 636 -19.30 29.94 -26.20
N TYR A 637 -19.20 28.64 -25.90
CA TYR A 637 -19.01 27.55 -26.86
C TYR A 637 -20.25 26.63 -26.88
N ASP A 638 -20.65 26.07 -28.02
CA ASP A 638 -21.76 25.11 -28.12
C ASP A 638 -21.45 23.77 -27.42
N SER A 639 -20.16 23.44 -27.21
CA SER A 639 -19.67 22.23 -26.55
C SER A 639 -18.19 22.41 -26.19
N ILE A 640 -17.70 21.73 -25.14
CA ILE A 640 -16.27 21.56 -24.85
C ILE A 640 -16.00 20.09 -24.52
N LEU A 641 -14.74 19.65 -24.66
CA LEU A 641 -14.26 18.34 -24.19
C LEU A 641 -13.48 18.53 -22.88
N PRO A 642 -13.21 17.44 -22.12
CA PRO A 642 -12.24 17.44 -21.04
C PRO A 642 -10.90 18.12 -21.40
N PRO A 643 -10.28 18.86 -20.46
CA PRO A 643 -8.92 19.38 -20.62
C PRO A 643 -7.88 18.27 -20.46
N GLU A 644 -6.86 18.29 -21.31
CA GLU A 644 -5.75 17.33 -21.31
C GLU A 644 -4.42 18.08 -21.45
N GLU A 645 -3.42 17.76 -20.62
CA GLU A 645 -2.04 18.29 -20.68
C GLU A 645 -1.90 19.83 -20.84
N GLY A 646 -2.84 20.62 -20.30
CA GLY A 646 -2.80 22.09 -20.40
C GLY A 646 -3.58 22.69 -21.58
N PHE A 647 -4.41 21.90 -22.27
CA PHE A 647 -5.21 22.33 -23.42
C PHE A 647 -6.64 21.81 -23.37
N ILE A 648 -7.53 22.41 -24.16
CA ILE A 648 -8.94 22.02 -24.25
C ILE A 648 -9.52 22.25 -25.65
N TRP A 649 -10.41 21.34 -26.06
CA TRP A 649 -11.19 21.46 -27.30
C TRP A 649 -12.54 22.11 -27.03
N ALA A 650 -12.89 23.13 -27.82
CA ALA A 650 -14.12 23.88 -27.65
C ALA A 650 -14.81 24.16 -28.99
N LYS A 651 -16.12 23.94 -29.11
CA LYS A 651 -16.93 24.10 -30.32
C LYS A 651 -17.76 25.38 -30.27
N LYS A 652 -17.87 26.19 -31.32
CA LYS A 652 -18.78 27.35 -31.41
C LYS A 652 -19.24 27.53 -32.85
N GLN A 653 -20.53 27.69 -33.08
CA GLN A 653 -21.16 27.75 -34.41
C GLN A 653 -20.67 26.61 -35.34
N SER A 654 -20.85 25.37 -34.87
CA SER A 654 -20.41 24.14 -35.56
C SER A 654 -18.88 23.96 -35.74
N THR A 655 -18.06 24.90 -35.28
CA THR A 655 -16.59 24.90 -35.44
C THR A 655 -15.88 24.58 -34.13
N TRP A 656 -14.98 23.60 -34.11
CA TRP A 656 -14.03 23.35 -33.03
C TRP A 656 -12.80 24.25 -33.12
N PHE A 657 -12.33 24.65 -31.95
CA PHE A 657 -11.17 25.47 -31.64
C PHE A 657 -10.30 24.68 -30.65
N PHE A 658 -8.99 24.80 -30.79
CA PHE A 658 -8.03 24.30 -29.81
C PHE A 658 -7.52 25.47 -28.97
N LEU A 659 -7.71 25.39 -27.66
CA LEU A 659 -7.45 26.45 -26.69
C LEU A 659 -6.42 26.02 -25.65
N ASP A 660 -5.66 26.95 -25.09
CA ASP A 660 -5.03 26.75 -23.77
C ASP A 660 -6.09 26.84 -22.66
N LEU A 661 -5.73 26.47 -21.43
CA LEU A 661 -6.63 26.60 -20.26
C LEU A 661 -6.89 28.06 -19.84
N LYS A 662 -6.40 29.06 -20.59
CA LYS A 662 -6.71 30.49 -20.44
C LYS A 662 -7.62 30.99 -21.58
N GLY A 663 -8.14 30.08 -22.41
CA GLY A 663 -9.04 30.38 -23.52
C GLY A 663 -8.38 30.99 -24.76
N GLN A 664 -7.04 31.06 -24.82
CA GLN A 664 -6.31 31.57 -25.97
C GLN A 664 -6.34 30.55 -27.11
N LYS A 665 -6.73 31.00 -28.30
CA LYS A 665 -6.76 30.15 -29.50
C LYS A 665 -5.34 29.83 -29.97
N ILE A 666 -4.97 28.57 -29.90
CA ILE A 666 -3.67 28.06 -30.38
C ILE A 666 -3.73 27.80 -31.89
N THR A 667 -4.88 27.36 -32.40
CA THR A 667 -5.12 27.17 -33.84
C THR A 667 -5.03 28.47 -34.64
N PRO A 668 -4.28 28.51 -35.77
CA PRO A 668 -4.30 29.63 -36.70
C PRO A 668 -5.72 29.90 -37.24
N LEU A 669 -6.07 31.18 -37.37
CA LEU A 669 -7.38 31.73 -37.77
C LEU A 669 -7.98 31.26 -39.14
N ARG A 670 -7.37 30.28 -39.82
CA ARG A 670 -7.75 29.85 -41.18
C ARG A 670 -8.52 28.52 -41.25
N SER A 671 -8.48 27.68 -40.22
CA SER A 671 -9.03 26.32 -40.28
C SER A 671 -10.11 26.10 -39.22
N THR A 672 -11.34 25.85 -39.66
CA THR A 672 -12.50 25.54 -38.82
C THR A 672 -12.81 24.04 -38.89
N TYR A 673 -12.83 23.36 -37.75
CA TYR A 673 -12.94 21.89 -37.68
C TYR A 673 -14.31 21.44 -37.15
N GLU A 674 -14.81 20.27 -37.55
CA GLU A 674 -16.09 19.66 -37.15
C GLU A 674 -15.97 18.66 -36.00
N TYR A 675 -14.76 18.17 -35.72
CA TYR A 675 -14.43 17.21 -34.66
C TYR A 675 -12.91 17.15 -34.45
N ALA A 676 -12.42 16.60 -33.33
CA ALA A 676 -11.00 16.37 -33.08
C ALA A 676 -10.77 15.16 -32.16
N TRP A 677 -9.58 14.54 -32.25
CA TRP A 677 -9.10 13.49 -31.34
C TRP A 677 -7.94 14.00 -30.48
N PRO A 678 -7.79 13.46 -29.25
CA PRO A 678 -6.67 13.76 -28.37
C PRO A 678 -5.33 13.30 -28.96
N PHE A 679 -4.23 13.90 -28.48
CA PHE A 679 -2.88 13.52 -28.86
C PHE A 679 -2.49 12.19 -28.20
N ASP A 680 -1.68 11.36 -28.88
CA ASP A 680 -1.47 9.99 -28.43
C ASP A 680 -0.61 9.87 -27.16
N ASN A 681 -1.25 9.45 -26.07
CA ASN A 681 -0.62 9.24 -24.76
C ASN A 681 -0.39 7.75 -24.47
N ARG A 682 0.84 7.28 -24.73
CA ARG A 682 1.54 6.24 -23.94
C ARG A 682 3.03 6.14 -24.33
N TRP A 683 3.91 6.20 -23.33
CA TRP A 683 5.33 5.78 -23.37
C TRP A 683 6.38 6.51 -24.24
N ASN A 684 6.10 7.64 -24.91
CA ASN A 684 7.21 8.45 -25.46
C ASN A 684 6.90 9.96 -25.58
N MET A 685 7.65 10.80 -24.85
CA MET A 685 7.53 12.27 -24.87
C MET A 685 8.28 12.90 -26.06
N GLU A 686 8.00 12.46 -27.28
CA GLU A 686 8.60 13.08 -28.46
C GLU A 686 7.94 14.43 -28.81
N LYS A 687 8.77 15.44 -29.11
CA LYS A 687 8.36 16.82 -29.48
C LYS A 687 7.46 16.92 -30.74
N ASN A 688 7.18 15.80 -31.41
CA ASN A 688 6.52 15.71 -32.70
C ASN A 688 5.15 14.98 -32.67
N SER A 689 4.43 14.97 -31.54
CA SER A 689 3.07 14.38 -31.49
C SER A 689 2.09 15.12 -32.41
N ALA A 690 1.22 14.37 -33.08
CA ALA A 690 0.18 14.88 -33.97
C ALA A 690 -1.21 14.32 -33.60
N GLY A 691 -2.26 15.06 -33.95
CA GLY A 691 -3.65 14.76 -33.60
C GLY A 691 -4.60 14.98 -34.78
N TRP A 692 -5.66 14.17 -34.86
CA TRP A 692 -6.63 14.20 -35.95
C TRP A 692 -7.71 15.26 -35.71
N VAL A 693 -8.02 16.05 -36.75
CA VAL A 693 -9.11 17.04 -36.78
C VAL A 693 -9.98 16.82 -38.01
N LYS A 694 -11.30 16.86 -37.86
CA LYS A 694 -12.26 16.68 -38.98
C LYS A 694 -12.70 18.04 -39.51
N SER A 695 -13.04 18.17 -40.80
CA SER A 695 -13.77 19.30 -41.38
C SER A 695 -14.39 18.86 -42.71
N LYS A 696 -15.61 19.32 -43.03
CA LYS A 696 -16.39 18.91 -44.22
C LYS A 696 -16.48 17.39 -44.38
N GLY A 697 -16.71 16.68 -43.27
CA GLY A 697 -16.81 15.23 -43.20
C GLY A 697 -15.47 14.47 -43.27
N LYS A 698 -14.32 15.15 -43.38
CA LYS A 698 -13.00 14.56 -43.61
C LYS A 698 -11.99 14.91 -42.51
N PHE A 699 -11.17 13.97 -42.09
CA PHE A 699 -10.05 14.17 -41.17
C PHE A 699 -8.86 14.84 -41.89
N GLY A 700 -8.04 15.55 -41.11
CA GLY A 700 -6.78 16.23 -41.42
C GLY A 700 -5.95 16.28 -40.13
N LEU A 701 -4.69 16.69 -40.21
CA LEU A 701 -3.71 16.48 -39.14
C LEU A 701 -3.17 17.81 -38.59
N ILE A 702 -3.07 17.95 -37.26
CA ILE A 702 -2.44 19.10 -36.59
C ILE A 702 -1.34 18.66 -35.61
N ASN A 703 -0.43 19.57 -35.25
CA ASN A 703 0.55 19.35 -34.17
C ASN A 703 0.07 19.94 -32.84
N ARG A 704 0.80 19.68 -31.74
CA ARG A 704 0.56 20.26 -30.41
C ARG A 704 0.46 21.80 -30.39
N ALA A 705 1.08 22.49 -31.35
CA ALA A 705 1.01 23.95 -31.51
C ALA A 705 -0.19 24.41 -32.39
N GLY A 706 -1.20 23.57 -32.59
CA GLY A 706 -2.40 23.87 -33.39
C GLY A 706 -2.15 24.11 -34.88
N LYS A 707 -0.92 23.93 -35.37
CA LYS A 707 -0.55 24.14 -36.76
C LYS A 707 -1.01 22.94 -37.59
N GLU A 708 -1.76 23.22 -38.65
CA GLU A 708 -2.14 22.23 -39.67
C GLU A 708 -0.88 21.63 -40.32
N ILE A 709 -0.74 20.33 -40.18
CA ILE A 709 0.29 19.50 -40.81
C ILE A 709 -0.24 18.96 -42.15
N ALA A 710 -1.50 18.50 -42.17
CA ALA A 710 -2.19 18.07 -43.38
C ALA A 710 -3.65 18.57 -43.38
N PRO A 711 -4.17 19.06 -44.52
CA PRO A 711 -5.54 19.57 -44.59
C PRO A 711 -6.60 18.46 -44.41
N PRO A 712 -7.85 18.82 -44.07
CA PRO A 712 -8.98 17.87 -43.99
C PRO A 712 -9.33 17.16 -45.31
N VAL A 713 -8.64 16.06 -45.61
CA VAL A 713 -8.76 15.30 -46.89
C VAL A 713 -9.16 13.83 -46.71
N TYR A 714 -8.96 13.25 -45.53
CA TYR A 714 -9.11 11.81 -45.25
C TYR A 714 -10.57 11.47 -44.85
N ASN A 715 -11.17 10.44 -45.43
CA ASN A 715 -12.52 9.99 -45.08
C ASN A 715 -12.62 9.27 -43.72
N ALA A 716 -11.54 8.62 -43.29
CA ALA A 716 -11.41 7.94 -41.99
C ALA A 716 -9.93 7.97 -41.54
N ALA A 717 -9.67 7.81 -40.25
CA ALA A 717 -8.33 7.78 -39.67
C ALA A 717 -8.27 6.89 -38.42
N GLY A 718 -7.14 6.22 -38.21
CA GLY A 718 -6.84 5.41 -37.02
C GLY A 718 -6.03 6.16 -35.96
N ARG A 719 -5.81 5.51 -34.81
CA ARG A 719 -4.95 6.05 -33.74
C ARG A 719 -3.48 5.97 -34.16
N PHE A 720 -2.67 6.95 -33.78
CA PHE A 720 -1.22 6.87 -33.96
C PHE A 720 -0.62 5.73 -33.14
N SER A 721 0.41 5.08 -33.68
CA SER A 721 1.28 4.16 -32.97
C SER A 721 2.64 4.14 -33.69
N GLY A 722 3.74 4.19 -32.94
CA GLY A 722 5.10 4.24 -33.51
C GLY A 722 5.34 5.36 -34.54
N GLY A 723 4.63 6.49 -34.40
CA GLY A 723 4.75 7.66 -35.27
C GLY A 723 3.95 7.63 -36.59
N VAL A 724 3.16 6.58 -36.85
CA VAL A 724 2.29 6.47 -38.05
C VAL A 724 0.89 5.98 -37.71
N THR A 725 -0.03 6.08 -38.67
CA THR A 725 -1.35 5.45 -38.60
C THR A 725 -1.93 5.22 -40.00
N VAL A 726 -3.01 4.45 -40.07
CA VAL A 726 -3.79 4.21 -41.29
C VAL A 726 -4.87 5.28 -41.45
N ALA A 727 -5.02 5.82 -42.65
CA ALA A 727 -6.11 6.73 -43.00
C ALA A 727 -6.68 6.40 -44.39
N MET A 728 -7.94 6.73 -44.63
CA MET A 728 -8.59 6.58 -45.94
C MET A 728 -8.68 7.94 -46.63
N LYS A 729 -8.40 8.06 -47.93
CA LYS A 729 -8.57 9.30 -48.71
C LYS A 729 -9.33 9.00 -50.01
N GLY A 730 -10.61 9.38 -50.05
CA GLY A 730 -11.51 8.89 -51.10
C GLY A 730 -11.79 7.41 -50.89
N LYS A 731 -11.43 6.58 -51.87
CA LYS A 731 -11.42 5.11 -51.74
C LYS A 731 -10.06 4.54 -51.35
N ASN A 732 -8.99 5.32 -51.48
CA ASN A 732 -7.63 4.83 -51.28
C ASN A 732 -7.34 4.70 -49.77
N MET A 733 -6.71 3.61 -49.37
CA MET A 733 -6.10 3.48 -48.05
C MET A 733 -4.67 4.01 -48.11
N LEU A 734 -4.23 4.69 -47.05
CA LEU A 734 -2.92 5.33 -46.93
C LEU A 734 -2.32 5.05 -45.55
N LEU A 735 -1.01 5.18 -45.46
CA LEU A 735 -0.33 5.48 -44.19
C LEU A 735 -0.05 6.98 -44.10
N VAL A 736 -0.23 7.54 -42.91
CA VAL A 736 0.05 8.95 -42.60
C VAL A 736 0.90 8.99 -41.34
N ASP A 737 2.03 9.69 -41.39
CA ASP A 737 2.90 9.89 -40.24
C ASP A 737 2.59 11.19 -39.47
N THR A 738 3.24 11.40 -38.33
CA THR A 738 3.07 12.62 -37.52
C THR A 738 3.53 13.90 -38.21
N LEU A 739 4.22 13.82 -39.35
CA LEU A 739 4.58 14.96 -40.21
C LEU A 739 3.62 15.11 -41.41
N GLY A 740 2.50 14.36 -41.42
CA GLY A 740 1.48 14.44 -42.45
C GLY A 740 1.92 13.90 -43.81
N ARG A 741 3.03 13.15 -43.85
CA ARG A 741 3.52 12.54 -45.10
C ARG A 741 2.64 11.34 -45.42
N GLU A 742 1.93 11.44 -46.54
CA GLU A 742 1.08 10.38 -47.07
C GLU A 742 1.92 9.34 -47.82
N THR A 743 1.64 8.06 -47.59
CA THR A 743 2.13 6.94 -48.40
C THR A 743 0.92 6.12 -48.86
N ASP A 744 0.62 6.15 -50.16
CA ASP A 744 -0.43 5.31 -50.75
C ASP A 744 -0.13 3.82 -50.47
N ILE A 745 -1.14 3.07 -50.02
CA ILE A 745 -1.06 1.62 -49.87
C ILE A 745 -2.12 0.93 -50.74
N PRO A 746 -1.92 -0.34 -51.13
CA PRO A 746 -2.91 -1.04 -51.95
C PRO A 746 -4.29 -1.08 -51.29
N ASP A 747 -5.34 -1.15 -52.10
CA ASP A 747 -6.73 -1.16 -51.62
C ASP A 747 -7.01 -2.45 -50.82
N TYR A 748 -7.06 -2.31 -49.50
CA TYR A 748 -7.27 -3.37 -48.52
C TYR A 748 -8.65 -3.21 -47.86
N ALA A 749 -9.30 -4.34 -47.57
CA ALA A 749 -10.63 -4.36 -46.97
C ALA A 749 -10.61 -3.87 -45.50
N GLU A 750 -9.58 -4.24 -44.74
CA GLU A 750 -9.40 -3.88 -43.32
C GLU A 750 -7.91 -3.66 -43.01
N ALA A 751 -7.60 -2.83 -42.01
CA ALA A 751 -6.25 -2.58 -41.52
C ALA A 751 -6.24 -2.27 -40.01
N GLY A 752 -5.20 -2.71 -39.30
CA GLY A 752 -5.01 -2.44 -37.87
C GLY A 752 -4.02 -1.31 -37.57
N SER A 753 -3.61 -1.22 -36.31
CA SER A 753 -2.56 -0.29 -35.84
C SER A 753 -1.15 -0.83 -36.11
N LEU A 754 -0.14 0.06 -36.12
CA LEU A 754 1.27 -0.32 -36.14
C LEU A 754 1.68 -0.93 -34.79
N TYR A 755 2.23 -2.14 -34.80
CA TYR A 755 2.96 -2.72 -33.67
C TYR A 755 4.24 -3.40 -34.20
N ASP A 756 5.38 -3.20 -33.52
CA ASP A 756 6.70 -3.71 -33.94
C ASP A 756 7.02 -3.48 -35.43
N GLU A 757 6.79 -2.26 -35.90
CA GLU A 757 6.98 -1.80 -37.29
C GLU A 757 6.09 -2.48 -38.36
N MET A 758 5.11 -3.30 -37.95
CA MET A 758 4.18 -4.02 -38.83
C MET A 758 2.74 -3.57 -38.66
N ILE A 759 2.00 -3.55 -39.76
CA ILE A 759 0.55 -3.28 -39.79
C ILE A 759 -0.14 -4.49 -40.42
N GLN A 760 -1.07 -5.09 -39.68
CA GLN A 760 -1.95 -6.14 -40.19
C GLN A 760 -2.96 -5.55 -41.17
N VAL A 761 -3.09 -6.16 -42.34
CA VAL A 761 -3.99 -5.74 -43.41
C VAL A 761 -4.73 -6.93 -44.01
N LYS A 762 -5.95 -6.72 -44.48
CA LYS A 762 -6.81 -7.75 -45.05
C LYS A 762 -7.13 -7.45 -46.50
N LYS A 763 -7.00 -8.43 -47.37
CA LYS A 763 -7.40 -8.37 -48.77
C LYS A 763 -8.35 -9.52 -49.05
N ASP A 764 -9.53 -9.18 -49.59
CA ASP A 764 -10.65 -10.11 -49.73
C ASP A 764 -11.00 -10.77 -48.38
N THR A 765 -10.75 -12.06 -48.23
CA THR A 765 -10.98 -12.83 -46.98
C THR A 765 -9.70 -13.17 -46.22
N LEU A 766 -8.53 -12.74 -46.70
CA LEU A 766 -7.22 -13.16 -46.20
C LEU A 766 -6.40 -11.98 -45.67
N TRP A 767 -5.65 -12.23 -44.61
CA TRP A 767 -4.77 -11.29 -43.94
C TRP A 767 -3.30 -11.47 -44.37
N GLY A 768 -2.58 -10.35 -44.37
CA GLY A 768 -1.15 -10.19 -44.60
C GLY A 768 -0.62 -9.00 -43.78
N PHE A 769 0.62 -8.59 -44.03
CA PHE A 769 1.24 -7.45 -43.32
C PHE A 769 2.05 -6.55 -44.25
N ILE A 770 1.96 -5.25 -43.97
CA ILE A 770 2.79 -4.18 -44.56
C ILE A 770 3.68 -3.54 -43.48
N ASP A 771 4.79 -2.92 -43.92
CA ASP A 771 5.56 -2.04 -43.04
C ASP A 771 4.96 -0.63 -42.92
N LYS A 772 5.56 0.21 -42.09
CA LYS A 772 5.25 1.65 -41.96
C LYS A 772 5.44 2.49 -43.24
N PHE A 773 5.94 1.89 -44.33
CA PHE A 773 6.07 2.51 -45.65
C PHE A 773 5.12 1.87 -46.68
N GLY A 774 4.13 1.09 -46.23
CA GLY A 774 3.10 0.51 -47.09
C GLY A 774 3.54 -0.69 -47.92
N GLN A 775 4.77 -1.16 -47.75
CA GLN A 775 5.32 -2.25 -48.55
C GLN A 775 4.86 -3.58 -47.97
N GLU A 776 4.25 -4.43 -48.80
CA GLU A 776 3.95 -5.82 -48.42
C GLU A 776 5.23 -6.53 -47.97
N LYS A 777 5.24 -6.95 -46.71
CA LYS A 777 6.30 -7.81 -46.14
C LYS A 777 5.85 -9.25 -46.02
N ILE A 778 4.55 -9.47 -45.82
CA ILE A 778 3.97 -10.79 -45.56
C ILE A 778 2.70 -10.94 -46.42
N PRO A 779 2.70 -11.83 -47.42
CA PRO A 779 1.59 -11.98 -48.35
C PRO A 779 0.26 -12.41 -47.72
N PHE A 780 -0.84 -12.04 -48.39
CA PHE A 780 -2.22 -12.33 -48.00
C PHE A 780 -2.53 -13.83 -48.11
N ARG A 781 -2.41 -14.57 -46.99
CA ARG A 781 -2.59 -16.02 -46.97
C ARG A 781 -3.14 -16.61 -45.66
N PHE A 782 -3.54 -15.76 -44.72
CA PHE A 782 -4.01 -16.17 -43.40
C PHE A 782 -5.49 -15.83 -43.20
N GLN A 783 -6.26 -16.69 -42.56
CA GLN A 783 -7.70 -16.48 -42.30
C GLN A 783 -7.95 -15.55 -41.10
N GLY A 784 -6.94 -15.33 -40.27
CA GLY A 784 -6.97 -14.44 -39.10
C GLY A 784 -5.54 -14.20 -38.61
N VAL A 785 -5.27 -13.05 -37.99
CA VAL A 785 -3.95 -12.66 -37.48
C VAL A 785 -4.09 -11.81 -36.21
N ARG A 786 -3.04 -11.76 -35.39
CA ARG A 786 -2.89 -10.75 -34.32
C ARG A 786 -1.88 -9.68 -34.72
N GLY A 787 -1.78 -8.62 -33.92
CA GLY A 787 -0.71 -7.64 -34.05
C GLY A 787 0.66 -8.26 -33.74
N PHE A 788 1.72 -7.69 -34.29
CA PHE A 788 3.08 -8.10 -33.97
C PHE A 788 3.47 -7.67 -32.55
N TYR A 789 4.08 -8.58 -31.78
CA TYR A 789 4.63 -8.28 -30.46
C TYR A 789 5.92 -9.07 -30.23
N GLN A 790 6.99 -8.39 -29.80
CA GLN A 790 8.36 -8.92 -29.74
C GLN A 790 8.81 -9.61 -31.05
N GLY A 791 8.46 -8.99 -32.20
CA GLY A 791 8.84 -9.42 -33.55
C GLY A 791 8.08 -10.65 -34.09
N ARG A 792 6.96 -11.03 -33.47
CA ARG A 792 6.18 -12.24 -33.78
C ARG A 792 4.70 -11.96 -33.91
N SER A 793 3.99 -12.74 -34.74
CA SER A 793 2.54 -12.66 -34.88
C SER A 793 1.89 -14.05 -34.89
N ALA A 794 0.80 -14.21 -34.14
CA ALA A 794 -0.11 -15.34 -34.25
C ALA A 794 -0.92 -15.27 -35.55
N VAL A 795 -1.08 -16.38 -36.26
CA VAL A 795 -1.81 -16.44 -37.55
C VAL A 795 -2.61 -17.73 -37.72
N LYS A 796 -3.77 -17.63 -38.35
CA LYS A 796 -4.71 -18.74 -38.62
C LYS A 796 -4.64 -19.16 -40.09
N ARG A 797 -4.55 -20.46 -40.37
CA ARG A 797 -4.70 -21.04 -41.72
C ARG A 797 -5.30 -22.45 -41.61
N ASN A 798 -6.18 -22.81 -42.54
CA ASN A 798 -6.95 -24.05 -42.52
C ASN A 798 -7.70 -24.26 -41.18
N ASN A 799 -8.27 -23.17 -40.62
CA ASN A 799 -8.91 -23.09 -39.31
C ASN A 799 -8.02 -23.46 -38.09
N ARG A 800 -6.71 -23.60 -38.26
CA ARG A 800 -5.75 -23.82 -37.17
C ARG A 800 -4.89 -22.57 -36.95
N TRP A 801 -4.45 -22.33 -35.72
CA TRP A 801 -3.51 -21.26 -35.37
C TRP A 801 -2.06 -21.74 -35.33
N GLY A 802 -1.15 -20.82 -35.62
CA GLY A 802 0.31 -20.94 -35.61
C GLY A 802 0.94 -19.56 -35.44
N CYS A 803 2.21 -19.40 -35.80
CA CYS A 803 2.95 -18.14 -35.64
C CYS A 803 3.99 -17.93 -36.76
N ILE A 804 4.17 -16.67 -37.15
CA ILE A 804 5.17 -16.22 -38.11
C ILE A 804 6.16 -15.22 -37.50
N ASP A 805 7.32 -15.09 -38.14
CA ASP A 805 8.26 -13.99 -37.91
C ASP A 805 7.89 -12.75 -38.75
N LYS A 806 8.65 -11.67 -38.55
CA LYS A 806 8.54 -10.43 -39.33
C LYS A 806 8.90 -10.57 -40.83
N HIS A 807 9.33 -11.74 -41.29
CA HIS A 807 9.59 -12.05 -42.69
C HIS A 807 8.48 -12.94 -43.28
N GLY A 808 7.42 -13.22 -42.52
CA GLY A 808 6.31 -14.08 -42.92
C GLY A 808 6.64 -15.57 -42.92
N VAL A 809 7.83 -15.96 -42.43
CA VAL A 809 8.24 -17.35 -42.29
C VAL A 809 7.45 -17.96 -41.15
N GLU A 810 6.79 -19.09 -41.41
CA GLU A 810 6.11 -19.87 -40.38
C GLU A 810 7.14 -20.47 -39.43
N ILE A 811 7.39 -19.76 -38.33
CA ILE A 811 8.09 -20.28 -37.15
C ILE A 811 7.33 -21.51 -36.65
N ILE A 812 6.01 -21.41 -36.59
CA ILE A 812 5.12 -22.42 -35.98
C ILE A 812 3.99 -22.67 -36.95
N GLN A 813 3.94 -23.86 -37.56
CA GLN A 813 2.92 -24.15 -38.56
C GLN A 813 1.51 -24.05 -37.96
N PRO A 814 0.52 -23.52 -38.71
CA PRO A 814 -0.87 -23.48 -38.28
C PRO A 814 -1.43 -24.89 -38.03
N MET A 815 -1.44 -25.31 -36.76
CA MET A 815 -1.84 -26.66 -36.34
C MET A 815 -2.51 -26.74 -34.94
N TYR A 816 -2.71 -25.61 -34.26
CA TYR A 816 -3.33 -25.52 -32.93
C TYR A 816 -4.77 -25.00 -33.02
N ASP A 817 -5.58 -25.24 -31.98
CA ASP A 817 -6.98 -24.76 -31.93
C ASP A 817 -7.04 -23.29 -31.46
N GLY A 818 -6.16 -22.91 -30.53
CA GLY A 818 -5.94 -21.53 -30.08
C GLY A 818 -4.49 -21.29 -29.63
N VAL A 819 -4.13 -20.03 -29.41
CA VAL A 819 -2.79 -19.61 -28.97
C VAL A 819 -2.85 -18.45 -27.96
N GLY A 820 -1.97 -18.48 -26.96
CA GLY A 820 -1.81 -17.42 -25.97
C GLY A 820 -1.01 -16.22 -26.47
N TRP A 821 -0.59 -15.36 -25.56
CA TRP A 821 0.36 -14.27 -25.82
C TRP A 821 1.81 -14.78 -25.80
N PHE A 822 2.73 -14.06 -26.44
CA PHE A 822 4.16 -14.32 -26.29
C PHE A 822 4.68 -13.73 -24.97
N GLU A 823 5.22 -14.58 -24.09
CA GLU A 823 5.98 -14.17 -22.90
C GLU A 823 7.36 -14.85 -22.92
N GLU A 824 8.43 -14.09 -22.65
CA GLU A 824 9.83 -14.58 -22.59
C GLU A 824 10.27 -15.42 -23.82
N GLY A 825 9.71 -15.14 -25.01
CA GLY A 825 10.02 -15.85 -26.26
C GLY A 825 9.33 -17.21 -26.40
N LEU A 826 8.30 -17.48 -25.61
CA LEU A 826 7.52 -18.71 -25.57
C LEU A 826 6.06 -18.43 -25.92
N LEU A 827 5.40 -19.40 -26.57
CA LEU A 827 3.98 -19.30 -26.94
C LEU A 827 3.17 -20.44 -26.31
N PRO A 828 2.20 -20.13 -25.42
CA PRO A 828 1.16 -21.07 -25.04
C PRO A 828 0.33 -21.47 -26.26
N VAL A 829 0.11 -22.77 -26.43
CA VAL A 829 -0.65 -23.35 -27.55
C VAL A 829 -1.72 -24.29 -27.00
N ASN A 830 -2.90 -24.29 -27.61
CA ASN A 830 -4.04 -25.07 -27.15
C ASN A 830 -4.53 -26.08 -28.20
N LYS A 831 -5.08 -27.21 -27.76
CA LYS A 831 -5.80 -28.16 -28.61
C LYS A 831 -7.04 -28.70 -27.91
N GLY A 832 -8.07 -28.97 -28.71
CA GLY A 832 -9.31 -29.61 -28.26
C GLY A 832 -10.26 -28.70 -27.49
N GLY A 833 -10.03 -27.38 -27.52
CA GLY A 833 -10.99 -26.36 -27.10
C GLY A 833 -11.43 -25.48 -28.27
N GLU A 834 -12.46 -24.67 -28.06
CA GLU A 834 -12.91 -23.65 -29.01
C GLU A 834 -12.23 -22.31 -28.71
N ALA A 835 -11.68 -21.69 -29.75
CA ALA A 835 -11.04 -20.39 -29.69
C ALA A 835 -11.84 -19.34 -30.45
N ASP A 836 -11.89 -18.13 -29.88
CA ASP A 836 -12.54 -16.97 -30.49
C ASP A 836 -11.89 -16.55 -31.84
N ASP A 837 -12.47 -15.53 -32.48
CA ASP A 837 -11.96 -15.00 -33.75
C ASP A 837 -10.53 -14.45 -33.64
N TRP A 838 -10.08 -14.10 -32.43
CA TRP A 838 -8.72 -13.66 -32.13
C TRP A 838 -7.79 -14.81 -31.73
N GLY A 839 -8.30 -16.03 -31.53
CA GLY A 839 -7.55 -17.24 -31.20
C GLY A 839 -7.34 -17.49 -29.70
N TYR A 840 -8.09 -16.84 -28.80
CA TYR A 840 -8.10 -17.18 -27.38
C TYR A 840 -9.01 -18.38 -27.12
N PRO A 841 -8.47 -19.53 -26.68
CA PRO A 841 -9.26 -20.69 -26.33
C PRO A 841 -9.91 -20.50 -24.95
N HIS A 842 -11.17 -20.94 -24.81
CA HIS A 842 -11.91 -20.87 -23.54
C HIS A 842 -11.84 -22.18 -22.74
N ASP A 843 -11.45 -23.27 -23.38
CA ASP A 843 -11.35 -24.63 -22.84
C ASP A 843 -10.25 -25.42 -23.60
N GLY A 844 -10.24 -26.75 -23.46
CA GLY A 844 -9.22 -27.62 -24.05
C GLY A 844 -7.92 -27.67 -23.24
N LEU A 845 -6.93 -28.39 -23.77
CA LEU A 845 -5.62 -28.59 -23.12
C LEU A 845 -4.57 -27.63 -23.67
N TRP A 846 -3.62 -27.26 -22.83
CA TRP A 846 -2.53 -26.34 -23.11
C TRP A 846 -1.17 -27.02 -23.15
N GLY A 847 -0.28 -26.44 -23.95
CA GLY A 847 1.16 -26.72 -24.02
C GLY A 847 1.93 -25.44 -24.32
N ILE A 848 3.24 -25.54 -24.55
CA ILE A 848 4.12 -24.43 -24.92
C ILE A 848 5.04 -24.86 -26.05
N VAL A 849 5.20 -24.00 -27.05
CA VAL A 849 6.24 -24.09 -28.08
C VAL A 849 7.23 -22.95 -27.91
N ASP A 850 8.50 -23.21 -28.26
CA ASP A 850 9.53 -22.18 -28.21
C ASP A 850 9.45 -21.22 -29.39
N SER A 851 10.36 -20.26 -29.34
CA SER A 851 10.60 -19.23 -30.34
C SER A 851 10.89 -19.76 -31.77
N THR A 852 11.11 -21.07 -31.96
CA THR A 852 11.35 -21.77 -33.23
C THR A 852 10.24 -22.77 -33.62
N GLY A 853 9.13 -22.81 -32.86
CA GLY A 853 8.03 -23.75 -33.08
C GLY A 853 8.29 -25.17 -32.59
N LYS A 854 9.42 -25.40 -31.93
CA LYS A 854 9.72 -26.67 -31.30
C LYS A 854 8.93 -26.79 -30.00
N GLU A 855 8.33 -27.96 -29.77
CA GLU A 855 7.63 -28.26 -28.51
C GLU A 855 8.57 -28.11 -27.30
N VAL A 856 8.15 -27.29 -26.34
CA VAL A 856 8.76 -27.15 -25.01
C VAL A 856 7.95 -27.96 -24.00
N LEU A 857 6.63 -27.76 -24.02
CA LEU A 857 5.65 -28.54 -23.28
C LEU A 857 4.58 -29.07 -24.25
N PRO A 858 4.26 -30.37 -24.23
CA PRO A 858 3.17 -30.94 -25.01
C PRO A 858 1.83 -30.37 -24.56
N VAL A 859 0.84 -30.50 -25.43
CA VAL A 859 -0.52 -30.03 -25.19
C VAL A 859 -1.27 -31.07 -24.34
N GLU A 860 -1.10 -31.00 -23.02
CA GLU A 860 -1.63 -31.98 -22.06
C GLU A 860 -2.00 -31.40 -20.67
N TYR A 861 -1.96 -30.08 -20.50
CA TYR A 861 -2.15 -29.40 -19.20
C TYR A 861 -3.48 -28.63 -19.16
N ASP A 862 -4.12 -28.58 -17.99
CA ASP A 862 -5.39 -27.88 -17.79
C ASP A 862 -5.21 -26.35 -17.90
N GLU A 863 -4.14 -25.84 -17.29
CA GLU A 863 -3.75 -24.42 -17.30
C GLU A 863 -2.21 -24.30 -17.26
N ILE A 864 -1.66 -23.20 -17.77
CA ILE A 864 -0.22 -22.90 -17.70
C ILE A 864 0.02 -21.42 -17.40
N VAL A 865 0.85 -21.13 -16.39
CA VAL A 865 1.37 -19.79 -16.08
C VAL A 865 2.88 -19.76 -16.34
N ILE A 866 3.31 -18.83 -17.20
CA ILE A 866 4.72 -18.60 -17.53
C ILE A 866 5.39 -17.82 -16.40
N GLY A 867 6.46 -18.40 -15.86
CA GLY A 867 7.39 -17.78 -14.93
C GLY A 867 8.78 -17.62 -15.54
N GLN A 868 9.64 -16.91 -14.82
CA GLN A 868 10.93 -16.47 -15.35
C GLN A 868 11.92 -17.59 -15.66
N ALA A 869 12.71 -17.38 -16.72
CA ALA A 869 13.90 -18.15 -17.05
C ALA A 869 13.64 -19.66 -17.30
N ASP A 870 12.63 -19.96 -18.12
CA ASP A 870 12.13 -21.30 -18.49
C ASP A 870 11.39 -22.06 -17.37
N ARG A 871 10.49 -21.38 -16.63
CA ARG A 871 9.70 -21.98 -15.53
C ARG A 871 8.22 -21.94 -15.87
N PHE A 872 7.53 -23.05 -15.66
CA PHE A 872 6.10 -23.15 -15.95
C PHE A 872 5.38 -23.72 -14.75
N TRP A 873 4.47 -22.93 -14.19
CA TRP A 873 3.44 -23.46 -13.32
C TRP A 873 2.39 -24.10 -14.24
N VAL A 874 2.32 -25.42 -14.25
CA VAL A 874 1.32 -26.16 -15.02
C VAL A 874 0.30 -26.79 -14.08
N LYS A 875 -0.96 -26.75 -14.44
CA LYS A 875 -2.04 -27.44 -13.75
C LYS A 875 -2.33 -28.74 -14.50
N LYS A 876 -2.35 -29.85 -13.78
CA LYS A 876 -2.77 -31.16 -14.30
C LYS A 876 -3.43 -31.95 -13.20
N ASP A 877 -4.56 -32.58 -13.52
CA ASP A 877 -5.38 -33.33 -12.57
C ASP A 877 -5.80 -32.42 -11.38
N SER A 878 -6.19 -31.17 -11.68
CA SER A 878 -6.57 -30.12 -10.70
C SER A 878 -5.47 -29.62 -9.76
N LEU A 879 -4.20 -30.01 -9.94
CA LEU A 879 -3.10 -29.58 -9.06
C LEU A 879 -1.98 -28.85 -9.82
N TRP A 880 -1.47 -27.76 -9.24
CA TRP A 880 -0.41 -26.93 -9.80
C TRP A 880 0.99 -27.48 -9.52
N ARG A 881 1.84 -27.60 -10.53
CA ARG A 881 3.23 -28.07 -10.41
C ARG A 881 4.17 -27.14 -11.16
N LEU A 882 5.30 -26.80 -10.55
CA LEU A 882 6.35 -26.08 -11.26
C LEU A 882 7.25 -27.04 -12.02
N ILE A 883 7.38 -26.85 -13.33
CA ILE A 883 8.22 -27.64 -14.24
C ILE A 883 9.21 -26.74 -15.01
N ASP A 884 10.32 -27.32 -15.51
CA ASP A 884 11.17 -26.66 -16.51
C ASP A 884 10.76 -27.03 -17.95
N LYS A 885 11.42 -26.37 -18.91
CA LYS A 885 11.35 -26.67 -20.35
C LYS A 885 11.72 -28.09 -20.79
N ASN A 886 12.18 -28.96 -19.89
CA ASN A 886 12.43 -30.38 -20.17
C ASN A 886 11.32 -31.27 -19.57
N ARG A 887 10.22 -30.67 -19.08
CA ARG A 887 9.16 -31.32 -18.28
C ARG A 887 9.68 -31.96 -16.99
N LYS A 888 10.87 -31.56 -16.53
CA LYS A 888 11.32 -31.97 -15.20
C LYS A 888 10.47 -31.20 -14.21
N GLU A 889 9.74 -31.90 -13.35
CA GLU A 889 9.16 -31.24 -12.18
C GLU A 889 10.32 -30.68 -11.33
N LEU A 890 10.19 -29.41 -10.96
CA LEU A 890 11.16 -28.66 -10.16
C LEU A 890 10.74 -28.64 -8.68
N CYS A 891 9.44 -28.81 -8.48
CA CYS A 891 8.77 -28.92 -7.20
C CYS A 891 8.16 -30.31 -6.87
N PRO A 892 8.70 -31.47 -7.32
CA PRO A 892 8.13 -32.78 -6.98
C PRO A 892 8.39 -33.10 -5.50
N PRO A 893 7.50 -33.83 -4.81
CA PRO A 893 6.18 -34.31 -5.23
C PRO A 893 5.05 -33.33 -4.88
N THR A 894 5.37 -32.08 -4.53
CA THR A 894 4.41 -31.08 -4.05
C THR A 894 3.74 -30.38 -5.22
N ALA A 895 2.68 -31.00 -5.71
CA ALA A 895 1.64 -30.27 -6.39
C ALA A 895 0.86 -29.42 -5.36
N PHE A 896 0.45 -28.22 -5.75
CA PHE A 896 -0.22 -27.24 -4.90
C PHE A 896 -1.70 -27.12 -5.26
N GLU A 897 -2.51 -26.77 -4.27
CA GLU A 897 -3.94 -26.48 -4.44
C GLU A 897 -4.14 -25.20 -5.25
N GLU A 898 -3.32 -24.17 -4.97
CA GLU A 898 -3.42 -22.85 -5.57
C GLU A 898 -2.03 -22.19 -5.66
N VAL A 899 -1.83 -21.37 -6.69
CA VAL A 899 -0.63 -20.55 -6.89
C VAL A 899 -1.05 -19.13 -7.27
N ARG A 900 -0.45 -18.11 -6.64
CA ARG A 900 -0.66 -16.68 -6.94
C ARG A 900 0.69 -15.97 -7.10
N VAL A 901 0.74 -14.91 -7.90
CA VAL A 901 1.94 -14.07 -8.05
C VAL A 901 1.97 -13.04 -6.91
N LEU A 902 3.08 -12.94 -6.16
CA LEU A 902 3.29 -11.92 -5.13
C LEU A 902 4.11 -10.73 -5.60
N SER A 903 5.04 -11.00 -6.52
CA SER A 903 5.82 -9.98 -7.22
C SER A 903 6.38 -10.61 -8.50
N LYS A 904 6.30 -9.88 -9.62
CA LYS A 904 6.91 -10.25 -10.92
C LYS A 904 7.71 -9.04 -11.40
N SER A 905 9.01 -9.04 -11.12
CA SER A 905 9.96 -7.98 -11.52
C SER A 905 11.05 -8.56 -12.40
N ALA A 906 11.76 -7.74 -13.19
CA ALA A 906 12.87 -8.20 -14.04
C ALA A 906 14.10 -8.77 -13.27
N LYS A 907 14.07 -8.81 -11.93
CA LYS A 907 15.16 -9.34 -11.08
C LYS A 907 14.69 -10.51 -10.19
N GLU A 908 13.48 -10.43 -9.66
CA GLU A 908 12.87 -11.42 -8.76
C GLU A 908 11.40 -11.68 -9.13
N CYS A 909 11.01 -12.96 -9.10
CA CYS A 909 9.61 -13.37 -9.06
C CYS A 909 9.35 -14.21 -7.81
N TYR A 910 8.29 -13.87 -7.08
CA TYR A 910 7.84 -14.59 -5.90
C TYR A 910 6.40 -15.04 -6.09
N TYR A 911 6.13 -16.30 -5.73
CA TYR A 911 4.82 -16.92 -5.89
C TYR A 911 4.32 -17.38 -4.53
N ALA A 912 3.12 -16.97 -4.16
CA ALA A 912 2.38 -17.54 -3.04
C ALA A 912 1.85 -18.90 -3.48
N VAL A 913 2.03 -19.90 -2.64
CA VAL A 913 1.64 -21.28 -2.91
C VAL A 913 0.82 -21.79 -1.74
N LYS A 914 -0.35 -22.37 -2.06
CA LYS A 914 -1.27 -22.92 -1.06
C LYS A 914 -1.13 -24.44 -1.02
N LYS A 915 -0.87 -24.96 0.17
CA LYS A 915 -0.76 -26.39 0.43
C LYS A 915 -1.35 -26.71 1.80
N ASN A 916 -2.21 -27.71 1.86
CA ASN A 916 -2.94 -28.10 3.06
C ASN A 916 -3.68 -26.90 3.69
N GLY A 917 -4.23 -25.99 2.86
CA GLY A 917 -4.91 -24.78 3.32
C GLY A 917 -4.01 -23.68 3.94
N LYS A 918 -2.69 -23.85 4.02
CA LYS A 918 -1.75 -22.81 4.50
C LYS A 918 -1.04 -22.11 3.34
N TRP A 919 -0.70 -20.84 3.56
CA TRP A 919 0.10 -20.06 2.62
C TRP A 919 1.57 -20.11 2.96
N GLY A 920 2.37 -20.27 1.92
CA GLY A 920 3.79 -19.98 1.92
C GLY A 920 4.13 -19.24 0.64
N TRP A 921 5.40 -18.92 0.46
CA TRP A 921 5.89 -18.40 -0.81
C TRP A 921 7.23 -18.97 -1.23
N VAL A 922 7.38 -19.09 -2.54
CA VAL A 922 8.53 -19.67 -3.22
C VAL A 922 9.16 -18.63 -4.15
N ASP A 923 10.46 -18.78 -4.40
CA ASP A 923 11.17 -18.07 -5.45
C ASP A 923 10.72 -18.52 -6.85
N GLN A 924 11.29 -17.90 -7.90
CA GLN A 924 11.03 -18.27 -9.29
C GLN A 924 11.35 -19.73 -9.64
N ASN A 925 12.05 -20.47 -8.78
CA ASN A 925 12.43 -21.86 -8.99
C ASN A 925 11.59 -22.85 -8.16
N GLY A 926 10.53 -22.39 -7.48
CA GLY A 926 9.72 -23.24 -6.59
C GLY A 926 10.48 -23.64 -5.32
N LYS A 927 11.59 -22.94 -5.02
CA LYS A 927 12.25 -23.06 -3.74
C LYS A 927 11.51 -22.18 -2.75
N GLU A 928 10.98 -22.85 -1.75
CA GLU A 928 10.46 -22.24 -0.53
C GLU A 928 11.43 -21.21 0.06
N ILE A 929 10.88 -20.01 0.28
CA ILE A 929 11.51 -18.93 1.04
C ILE A 929 10.83 -18.87 2.41
N ALA A 930 9.51 -18.93 2.39
CA ALA A 930 8.66 -18.98 3.57
C ALA A 930 7.71 -20.17 3.40
N PRO A 931 7.70 -21.16 4.32
CA PRO A 931 6.92 -22.38 4.14
C PRO A 931 5.41 -22.13 4.09
N PRO A 932 4.60 -23.07 3.54
CA PRO A 932 3.16 -23.16 3.78
C PRO A 932 2.81 -23.36 5.26
N MET A 933 3.02 -22.31 6.05
CA MET A 933 2.89 -22.29 7.51
C MET A 933 2.27 -20.99 8.05
N TYR A 934 1.96 -20.03 7.18
CA TYR A 934 1.31 -18.77 7.56
C TYR A 934 -0.20 -18.90 7.47
N ASP A 935 -0.89 -18.23 8.38
CA ASP A 935 -2.35 -18.22 8.46
C ASP A 935 -2.94 -17.28 7.38
N GLU A 936 -4.13 -17.59 6.86
CA GLU A 936 -4.84 -16.69 5.93
C GLU A 936 -5.80 -15.78 6.70
N SER A 937 -5.74 -14.46 6.47
CA SER A 937 -6.81 -13.54 6.89
C SER A 937 -6.87 -12.27 6.03
N GLY A 938 -7.77 -12.26 5.03
CA GLY A 938 -8.26 -11.04 4.39
C GLY A 938 -7.51 -10.58 3.13
N MET A 939 -8.25 -9.89 2.26
CA MET A 939 -7.76 -9.33 1.00
C MET A 939 -6.72 -8.23 1.26
N GLY A 940 -5.52 -8.37 0.67
CA GLY A 940 -4.48 -7.33 0.67
C GLY A 940 -3.04 -7.80 0.98
N PHE A 941 -2.84 -8.90 1.72
CA PHE A 941 -1.61 -9.07 2.51
C PHE A 941 -0.61 -10.15 2.10
N PHE A 942 -0.17 -10.10 0.83
CA PHE A 942 1.14 -10.65 0.43
C PHE A 942 1.88 -9.79 -0.62
N SER A 943 1.58 -8.48 -0.69
CA SER A 943 2.36 -7.53 -1.49
C SER A 943 3.73 -7.33 -0.85
N MET A 944 4.81 -7.82 -1.49
CA MET A 944 6.18 -7.62 -0.98
C MET A 944 6.72 -6.24 -1.42
N ARG A 945 6.38 -5.20 -0.66
CA ARG A 945 6.88 -3.82 -0.87
C ARG A 945 8.22 -3.64 -0.17
N ASN A 946 9.16 -2.96 -0.85
CA ASN A 946 10.47 -2.60 -0.31
C ASN A 946 11.26 -3.77 0.32
N GLY A 947 10.97 -5.00 -0.10
CA GLY A 947 11.60 -6.20 0.45
C GLY A 947 11.06 -6.65 1.81
N VAL A 948 9.87 -6.24 2.22
CA VAL A 948 9.20 -6.67 3.47
C VAL A 948 7.82 -7.26 3.16
N ALA A 949 7.46 -8.33 3.87
CA ALA A 949 6.16 -8.98 3.85
C ALA A 949 5.63 -9.11 5.28
N ARG A 950 4.40 -8.63 5.50
CA ARG A 950 3.66 -8.87 6.74
C ARG A 950 3.04 -10.26 6.68
N ALA A 951 3.09 -11.01 7.79
CA ALA A 951 2.42 -12.31 7.88
C ALA A 951 1.86 -12.56 9.28
N THR A 952 0.85 -13.42 9.37
CA THR A 952 0.38 -14.03 10.62
C THR A 952 0.95 -15.42 10.77
N LYS A 953 1.42 -15.72 11.98
CA LYS A 953 1.87 -17.05 12.37
C LYS A 953 1.46 -17.26 13.81
N ASP A 954 0.74 -18.35 14.06
CA ASP A 954 0.08 -18.59 15.34
C ASP A 954 -0.82 -17.36 15.69
N LYS A 955 -1.56 -16.82 14.69
CA LYS A 955 -2.38 -15.58 14.77
C LYS A 955 -1.69 -14.29 15.27
N GLN A 956 -0.44 -14.36 15.68
CA GLN A 956 0.37 -13.19 16.03
C GLN A 956 1.00 -12.66 14.74
N TRP A 957 1.15 -11.35 14.66
CA TRP A 957 1.76 -10.70 13.52
C TRP A 957 3.27 -10.65 13.69
N GLY A 958 3.97 -10.85 12.59
CA GLY A 958 5.40 -10.61 12.44
C GLY A 958 5.67 -9.88 11.12
N LEU A 959 6.84 -9.26 11.04
CA LEU A 959 7.37 -8.76 9.76
C LEU A 959 8.50 -9.66 9.30
N LEU A 960 8.47 -10.03 8.01
CA LEU A 960 9.48 -10.83 7.33
C LEU A 960 10.15 -9.97 6.25
N ASP A 961 11.43 -10.14 5.99
CA ASP A 961 12.06 -9.60 4.78
C ASP A 961 11.89 -10.55 3.57
N SER A 962 12.38 -10.12 2.41
CA SER A 962 12.40 -10.89 1.15
C SER A 962 13.19 -12.20 1.20
N THR A 963 13.98 -12.41 2.27
CA THR A 963 14.68 -13.67 2.53
C THR A 963 13.91 -14.62 3.44
N GLY A 964 12.74 -14.19 3.95
CA GLY A 964 11.97 -14.90 4.97
C GLY A 964 12.54 -14.73 6.39
N ARG A 965 13.49 -13.80 6.59
CA ARG A 965 14.00 -13.49 7.93
C ARG A 965 12.97 -12.66 8.68
N VAL A 966 12.66 -13.08 9.89
CA VAL A 966 11.85 -12.32 10.85
C VAL A 966 12.60 -11.03 11.21
N LEU A 967 12.06 -9.88 10.80
CA LEU A 967 12.52 -8.54 11.17
C LEU A 967 11.94 -8.11 12.52
N ILE A 968 10.66 -8.42 12.75
CA ILE A 968 9.95 -8.20 14.01
C ILE A 968 9.30 -9.51 14.41
N SER A 969 9.57 -9.96 15.62
CA SER A 969 9.10 -11.24 16.16
C SER A 969 7.58 -11.40 16.05
N PHE A 970 7.14 -12.66 15.89
CA PHE A 970 5.72 -13.02 15.92
C PHE A 970 5.22 -13.08 17.38
N ALA A 971 5.35 -11.95 18.09
CA ALA A 971 5.07 -11.79 19.51
C ALA A 971 3.98 -10.74 19.81
N TYR A 972 3.36 -10.21 18.74
CA TYR A 972 2.47 -9.05 18.82
C TYR A 972 1.09 -9.38 18.22
N GLN A 973 0.05 -8.91 18.89
CA GLN A 973 -1.35 -9.07 18.44
C GLN A 973 -1.66 -8.22 17.21
N ASN A 974 -0.86 -7.19 16.96
CA ASN A 974 -0.87 -6.33 15.79
C ASN A 974 0.51 -5.68 15.62
N ILE A 975 0.93 -5.41 14.39
CA ILE A 975 2.13 -4.63 14.06
C ILE A 975 1.71 -3.58 13.03
N GLY A 976 2.08 -2.33 13.28
CA GLY A 976 1.66 -1.17 12.50
C GLY A 976 0.75 -0.26 13.31
N ALA A 977 0.59 0.95 12.80
CA ALA A 977 -0.39 1.90 13.29
C ALA A 977 -1.82 1.44 12.98
N SER A 978 -2.80 1.97 13.71
CA SER A 978 -4.19 1.95 13.26
C SER A 978 -4.34 2.80 11.99
N ASP A 979 -4.78 2.18 10.89
CA ASP A 979 -5.14 2.86 9.63
C ASP A 979 -6.52 3.54 9.67
N ALA A 980 -7.22 3.52 10.81
CA ALA A 980 -8.60 4.02 10.98
C ALA A 980 -8.79 5.55 10.85
N ASP A 981 -7.82 6.26 10.25
CA ASP A 981 -7.72 7.72 10.19
C ASP A 981 -7.58 8.26 8.75
N GLU A 982 -7.74 7.41 7.74
CA GLU A 982 -7.75 7.79 6.31
C GLU A 982 -9.14 7.51 5.70
N ARG A 983 -10.11 8.35 6.08
CA ARG A 983 -11.46 8.58 5.49
C ARG A 983 -12.39 7.38 5.20
N TYR A 984 -12.03 6.13 5.48
CA TYR A 984 -12.90 4.95 5.29
C TYR A 984 -12.97 4.06 6.54
N ALA A 985 -13.75 4.49 7.53
CA ALA A 985 -14.02 3.73 8.75
C ALA A 985 -15.44 3.12 8.72
N LEU A 986 -15.67 2.10 7.88
CA LEU A 986 -16.81 1.19 8.05
C LEU A 986 -16.38 -0.06 8.83
N SER A 987 -16.60 -0.01 10.15
CA SER A 987 -16.42 -1.15 11.04
C SER A 987 -17.74 -1.89 11.24
N LYS A 988 -17.80 -3.17 10.87
CA LYS A 988 -18.51 -4.18 11.67
C LYS A 988 -18.02 -5.60 11.42
N ASP A 989 -18.27 -6.46 12.40
CA ASP A 989 -17.72 -7.81 12.50
C ASP A 989 -18.03 -8.74 11.32
N TYR A 990 -16.99 -9.44 10.84
CA TYR A 990 -17.03 -10.67 10.02
C TYR A 990 -18.23 -10.87 9.08
N GLY A 991 -18.19 -10.27 7.89
CA GLY A 991 -19.08 -10.62 6.78
C GLY A 991 -18.55 -10.12 5.43
N ILE A 992 -18.46 -11.00 4.43
CA ILE A 992 -18.04 -10.65 3.08
C ILE A 992 -19.10 -9.72 2.45
N TRP A 993 -18.66 -8.61 1.85
CA TRP A 993 -19.40 -7.97 0.77
C TRP A 993 -18.65 -8.14 -0.54
N SER A 994 -19.37 -8.65 -1.53
CA SER A 994 -18.89 -8.97 -2.87
C SER A 994 -18.83 -7.74 -3.77
N LEU A 995 -17.72 -7.53 -4.45
CA LEU A 995 -17.71 -6.86 -5.74
C LEU A 995 -17.45 -7.89 -6.83
N TYR A 996 -18.53 -8.36 -7.45
CA TYR A 996 -18.47 -9.00 -8.76
C TYR A 996 -18.24 -7.90 -9.80
N ALA A 997 -17.13 -7.97 -10.52
CA ALA A 997 -16.99 -7.36 -11.84
C ALA A 997 -16.57 -8.45 -12.82
N ARG A 998 -17.50 -8.86 -13.69
CA ARG A 998 -17.26 -9.83 -14.76
C ARG A 998 -17.27 -9.09 -16.09
N SER A 999 -16.16 -8.47 -16.44
CA SER A 999 -15.87 -8.06 -17.82
C SER A 999 -14.37 -7.93 -18.04
N SER A 1000 -14.00 -8.05 -19.31
CA SER A 1000 -12.66 -7.96 -19.87
C SER A 1000 -11.98 -6.58 -19.71
N GLU A 1001 -10.72 -6.55 -20.13
CA GLU A 1001 -9.88 -5.37 -20.46
C GLU A 1001 -9.02 -4.78 -19.32
N ASP A 1002 -7.71 -5.07 -19.41
CA ASP A 1002 -6.61 -4.11 -19.32
C ASP A 1002 -6.46 -3.15 -18.12
N ASP A 1003 -6.74 -3.60 -16.89
CA ASP A 1003 -6.15 -2.93 -15.72
C ASP A 1003 -5.67 -3.87 -14.59
N LEU A 1004 -4.34 -3.93 -14.42
CA LEU A 1004 -3.65 -4.65 -13.34
C LEU A 1004 -3.13 -3.70 -12.23
N SER A 1005 -3.53 -2.42 -12.23
CA SER A 1005 -3.02 -1.41 -11.29
C SER A 1005 -3.83 -1.24 -9.99
N LEU A 1006 -5.02 -1.85 -9.88
CA LEU A 1006 -6.00 -1.64 -8.80
C LEU A 1006 -5.68 -2.25 -7.40
N PHE A 1007 -4.43 -2.66 -7.13
CA PHE A 1007 -4.04 -3.28 -5.84
C PHE A 1007 -3.06 -2.43 -5.00
N SER A 1008 -3.05 -1.11 -5.15
CA SER A 1008 -2.00 -0.24 -4.58
C SER A 1008 -2.33 0.48 -3.27
N TYR A 1009 -3.58 0.47 -2.78
CA TYR A 1009 -3.94 1.07 -1.48
C TYR A 1009 -4.22 0.02 -0.40
N TYR A 1010 -4.06 0.46 0.87
CA TYR A 1010 -4.16 -0.26 2.15
C TYR A 1010 -2.83 -0.72 2.82
N SER A 1011 -2.44 0.08 3.83
CA SER A 1011 -1.46 -0.19 4.91
C SER A 1011 0.02 -0.40 4.53
N ASP A 1012 0.81 0.68 4.61
CA ASP A 1012 2.28 0.60 4.66
C ASP A 1012 2.75 0.36 6.11
N TYR A 1013 3.14 -0.88 6.43
CA TYR A 1013 3.76 -1.27 7.71
C TYR A 1013 5.23 -0.83 7.85
N THR A 1014 5.62 0.24 7.15
CA THR A 1014 7.02 0.67 7.09
C THR A 1014 7.38 1.40 8.39
N PRO A 1015 8.48 1.03 9.07
CA PRO A 1015 8.91 1.71 10.30
C PRO A 1015 9.18 3.20 10.05
N TYR A 1016 8.54 4.09 10.81
CA TYR A 1016 8.84 5.52 10.77
C TYR A 1016 10.13 5.77 11.54
N GLU A 1017 11.22 6.15 10.85
CA GLU A 1017 12.56 6.31 11.45
C GLU A 1017 13.07 5.06 12.23
N GLY A 1018 12.59 3.88 11.85
CA GLY A 1018 12.91 2.64 12.57
C GLY A 1018 12.05 2.38 13.82
N LEU A 1019 10.95 3.12 14.02
CA LEU A 1019 9.97 2.92 15.08
C LEU A 1019 8.71 2.22 14.55
N LEU A 1020 8.13 1.35 15.37
CA LEU A 1020 6.91 0.59 15.07
C LEU A 1020 5.96 0.58 16.26
N TRP A 1021 4.69 0.83 15.96
CA TRP A 1021 3.59 0.50 16.86
C TRP A 1021 3.37 -1.00 16.89
N VAL A 1022 3.30 -1.54 18.10
CA VAL A 1022 3.01 -2.96 18.35
C VAL A 1022 1.95 -3.11 19.42
N GLN A 1023 1.03 -4.04 19.22
CA GLN A 1023 -0.03 -4.34 20.19
C GLN A 1023 0.32 -5.57 21.01
N LYS A 1024 0.29 -5.42 22.34
CA LYS A 1024 0.53 -6.46 23.33
C LYS A 1024 -0.40 -6.24 24.53
N ASP A 1025 -0.99 -7.31 25.05
CA ASP A 1025 -1.99 -7.27 26.13
C ASP A 1025 -3.20 -6.35 25.81
N ASN A 1026 -3.55 -6.30 24.52
CA ASN A 1026 -4.51 -5.42 23.83
C ASN A 1026 -4.16 -3.93 23.82
N LYS A 1027 -3.05 -3.51 24.43
CA LYS A 1027 -2.56 -2.14 24.39
C LYS A 1027 -1.46 -1.96 23.35
N PHE A 1028 -1.38 -0.79 22.75
CA PHE A 1028 -0.32 -0.36 21.85
C PHE A 1028 0.83 0.25 22.65
N GLY A 1029 2.04 -0.20 22.31
CA GLY A 1029 3.33 0.36 22.74
C GLY A 1029 4.21 0.62 21.52
N LEU A 1030 5.28 1.38 21.73
CA LEU A 1030 6.24 1.74 20.68
C LEU A 1030 7.55 0.98 20.90
N ILE A 1031 8.02 0.29 19.86
CA ILE A 1031 9.34 -0.34 19.82
C ILE A 1031 10.16 0.26 18.69
N ASP A 1032 11.47 0.02 18.72
CA ASP A 1032 12.32 0.18 17.54
C ASP A 1032 12.51 -1.14 16.76
N THR A 1033 13.22 -1.07 15.63
CA THR A 1033 13.58 -2.23 14.79
C THR A 1033 14.55 -3.23 15.46
N ALA A 1034 15.02 -2.97 16.68
CA ALA A 1034 15.75 -3.92 17.51
C ALA A 1034 14.88 -4.52 18.63
N GLU A 1035 13.55 -4.31 18.57
CA GLU A 1035 12.55 -4.69 19.57
C GLU A 1035 12.82 -4.08 20.96
N ARG A 1036 13.55 -2.96 21.03
CA ARG A 1036 13.72 -2.20 22.28
C ARG A 1036 12.46 -1.38 22.54
N GLU A 1037 11.92 -1.52 23.74
CA GLU A 1037 10.75 -0.75 24.18
C GLU A 1037 11.11 0.72 24.34
N ILE A 1038 10.48 1.56 23.53
CA ILE A 1038 10.54 3.03 23.61
C ILE A 1038 9.37 3.56 24.44
N LEU A 1039 8.23 2.87 24.38
CA LEU A 1039 7.02 3.15 25.14
C LEU A 1039 6.32 1.82 25.45
N ALA A 1040 6.16 1.51 26.73
CA ALA A 1040 5.44 0.33 27.19
C ALA A 1040 4.00 0.28 26.62
N PRO A 1041 3.43 -0.90 26.34
CA PRO A 1041 2.04 -1.06 25.93
C PRO A 1041 1.06 -0.40 26.92
N THR A 1042 0.54 0.77 26.55
CA THR A 1042 -0.18 1.68 27.47
C THR A 1042 -1.52 2.16 26.90
N TYR A 1043 -1.59 2.38 25.58
CA TYR A 1043 -2.72 3.03 24.89
C TYR A 1043 -3.63 1.98 24.21
N ASP A 1044 -4.93 2.22 24.06
CA ASP A 1044 -5.81 1.30 23.31
C ASP A 1044 -5.58 1.35 21.80
N MET A 1045 -5.08 2.48 21.28
CA MET A 1045 -4.64 2.62 19.89
C MET A 1045 -3.41 3.54 19.78
N GLY A 1046 -2.50 3.19 18.86
CA GLY A 1046 -1.44 4.06 18.35
C GLY A 1046 -1.60 4.27 16.85
N PHE A 1047 -1.34 5.49 16.35
CA PHE A 1047 -1.60 5.90 14.97
C PHE A 1047 -0.30 6.21 14.21
N LYS A 1048 -0.37 6.51 12.91
CA LYS A 1048 0.83 6.85 12.12
C LYS A 1048 1.51 8.10 12.67
N PHE A 1049 2.84 8.12 12.63
CA PHE A 1049 3.61 9.31 12.94
C PHE A 1049 3.45 10.37 11.83
N ARG A 1050 3.31 11.63 12.24
CA ARG A 1050 3.41 12.82 11.40
C ARG A 1050 4.24 13.85 12.17
N ASN A 1051 5.29 14.38 11.55
CA ASN A 1051 6.18 15.40 12.11
C ASN A 1051 6.72 15.05 13.51
N GLY A 1052 7.20 13.82 13.69
CA GLY A 1052 7.74 13.32 14.97
C GLY A 1052 6.71 13.07 16.08
N LEU A 1053 5.41 13.30 15.84
CA LEU A 1053 4.32 13.01 16.76
C LEU A 1053 3.44 11.88 16.25
N SER A 1054 2.98 11.02 17.14
CA SER A 1054 1.93 10.03 16.91
C SER A 1054 0.75 10.32 17.81
N LYS A 1055 -0.45 10.24 17.22
CA LYS A 1055 -1.69 10.23 17.99
C LYS A 1055 -1.78 8.92 18.77
N VAL A 1056 -2.44 8.96 19.91
CA VAL A 1056 -2.75 7.80 20.76
C VAL A 1056 -4.17 7.93 21.30
N LYS A 1057 -4.80 6.80 21.62
CA LYS A 1057 -6.11 6.75 22.28
C LYS A 1057 -6.04 5.89 23.54
N ASN A 1058 -6.65 6.31 24.64
CA ASN A 1058 -6.82 5.50 25.85
C ASN A 1058 -8.27 5.67 26.33
N PHE A 1059 -9.00 4.56 26.47
CA PHE A 1059 -10.46 4.55 26.53
C PHE A 1059 -11.07 5.39 25.40
N ASP A 1060 -11.98 6.30 25.71
CA ASP A 1060 -12.63 7.18 24.73
C ASP A 1060 -11.87 8.49 24.47
N LYS A 1061 -10.67 8.68 25.06
CA LYS A 1061 -9.91 9.93 24.98
C LYS A 1061 -8.66 9.83 24.10
N TYR A 1062 -8.39 10.88 23.34
CA TYR A 1062 -7.21 11.01 22.48
C TYR A 1062 -6.12 11.85 23.15
N GLY A 1063 -4.87 11.55 22.79
CA GLY A 1063 -3.65 12.25 23.18
C GLY A 1063 -2.57 12.13 22.10
N PHE A 1064 -1.37 12.62 22.39
CA PHE A 1064 -0.24 12.65 21.46
C PHE A 1064 1.06 12.27 22.18
N VAL A 1065 1.85 11.37 21.59
CA VAL A 1065 3.21 11.00 22.03
C VAL A 1065 4.22 11.34 20.95
N ASN A 1066 5.49 11.59 21.31
CA ASN A 1066 6.57 11.78 20.34
C ASN A 1066 7.39 10.50 20.09
N THR A 1067 8.33 10.56 19.14
CA THR A 1067 9.25 9.45 18.78
C THR A 1067 10.09 8.90 19.94
N LYS A 1068 10.20 9.62 21.07
CA LYS A 1068 10.89 9.17 22.29
C LYS A 1068 9.95 8.52 23.30
N GLY A 1069 8.70 8.25 22.93
CA GLY A 1069 7.67 7.70 23.83
C GLY A 1069 7.14 8.69 24.86
N LYS A 1070 7.55 9.97 24.81
CA LYS A 1070 7.09 10.99 25.76
C LYS A 1070 5.69 11.46 25.38
N GLU A 1071 4.78 11.47 26.33
CA GLU A 1071 3.48 12.13 26.21
C GLU A 1071 3.67 13.65 26.05
N VAL A 1072 3.11 14.19 24.97
CA VAL A 1072 3.11 15.62 24.61
C VAL A 1072 1.77 16.24 24.96
N VAL A 1073 0.68 15.56 24.62
CA VAL A 1073 -0.69 15.88 25.05
C VAL A 1073 -1.27 14.64 25.71
N PRO A 1074 -1.78 14.71 26.95
CA PRO A 1074 -2.36 13.55 27.61
C PRO A 1074 -3.66 13.09 26.96
N CYS A 1075 -4.04 11.84 27.20
CA CYS A 1075 -5.33 11.28 26.76
C CYS A 1075 -6.53 11.91 27.49
N ILE A 1076 -6.83 13.17 27.17
CA ILE A 1076 -7.94 13.97 27.73
C ILE A 1076 -8.94 14.47 26.68
N LEU A 1077 -8.58 14.38 25.39
CA LEU A 1077 -9.33 14.97 24.29
C LEU A 1077 -10.52 14.10 23.90
N ASP A 1078 -11.70 14.69 23.72
CA ASP A 1078 -12.87 14.02 23.14
C ASP A 1078 -12.71 13.85 21.63
N ARG A 1079 -12.16 14.88 20.97
CA ARG A 1079 -11.87 14.90 19.53
C ARG A 1079 -10.76 15.90 19.23
N TYR A 1080 -10.26 15.87 18.00
CA TYR A 1080 -9.27 16.81 17.48
C TYR A 1080 -9.49 16.97 15.98
N HIS A 1081 -9.06 18.08 15.40
CA HIS A 1081 -9.18 18.36 13.97
C HIS A 1081 -7.83 18.82 13.41
N VAL A 1082 -7.46 18.36 12.21
CA VAL A 1082 -6.32 18.93 11.47
C VAL A 1082 -6.70 20.35 11.08
N SER A 1083 -5.85 21.33 11.35
CA SER A 1083 -6.11 22.73 11.03
C SER A 1083 -5.08 23.35 10.07
N GLY A 1084 -3.95 22.68 9.87
CA GLY A 1084 -2.88 23.05 8.93
C GLY A 1084 -1.77 21.99 8.96
N GLU A 1085 -0.72 22.16 8.14
CA GLU A 1085 0.36 21.15 8.01
C GLU A 1085 1.05 20.80 9.35
N ASN A 1086 1.15 21.76 10.28
CA ASN A 1086 1.79 21.60 11.59
C ASN A 1086 0.86 21.84 12.80
N GLN A 1087 -0.47 21.84 12.63
CA GLN A 1087 -1.39 22.23 13.70
C GLN A 1087 -2.63 21.35 13.84
N TYR A 1088 -2.97 21.00 15.09
CA TYR A 1088 -4.21 20.32 15.45
C TYR A 1088 -5.04 21.14 16.45
N ILE A 1089 -6.31 21.41 16.13
CA ILE A 1089 -7.28 21.89 17.11
C ILE A 1089 -7.59 20.74 18.06
N LEU A 1090 -7.43 20.98 19.35
CA LEU A 1090 -7.66 20.02 20.42
C LEU A 1090 -9.02 20.31 21.07
N ILE A 1091 -9.88 19.31 21.27
CA ILE A 1091 -11.18 19.52 21.92
C ILE A 1091 -11.35 18.58 23.12
N ALA A 1092 -11.61 19.15 24.29
CA ALA A 1092 -11.95 18.41 25.51
C ALA A 1092 -13.07 19.13 26.28
N ASN A 1093 -14.13 18.42 26.65
CA ASN A 1093 -15.30 18.95 27.37
C ASN A 1093 -15.89 20.22 26.70
N ASP A 1094 -16.00 20.20 25.37
CA ASP A 1094 -16.40 21.31 24.50
C ASP A 1094 -15.55 22.60 24.61
N LYS A 1095 -14.37 22.52 25.23
CA LYS A 1095 -13.34 23.56 25.19
C LYS A 1095 -12.31 23.26 24.12
N LYS A 1096 -11.80 24.32 23.48
CA LYS A 1096 -10.79 24.28 22.44
C LYS A 1096 -9.40 24.60 23.00
N GLY A 1097 -8.41 23.88 22.48
CA GLY A 1097 -6.98 24.06 22.62
C GLY A 1097 -6.31 23.91 21.24
N LEU A 1098 -5.00 24.02 21.17
CA LEU A 1098 -4.25 23.97 19.91
C LEU A 1098 -2.87 23.32 20.14
N LEU A 1099 -2.50 22.34 19.33
CA LEU A 1099 -1.20 21.67 19.34
C LEU A 1099 -0.37 22.15 18.14
N PHE A 1100 0.87 22.52 18.42
CA PHE A 1100 1.92 22.85 17.46
C PHE A 1100 2.86 21.64 17.33
N THR A 1101 2.87 20.98 16.16
CA THR A 1101 3.55 19.69 16.00
C THR A 1101 5.06 19.81 15.86
N ASP A 1102 5.49 20.91 15.25
CA ASP A 1102 6.87 21.37 15.09
C ASP A 1102 7.52 21.71 16.45
N GLU A 1103 6.86 22.52 17.28
CA GLU A 1103 7.33 22.88 18.62
C GLU A 1103 7.14 21.77 19.67
N GLN A 1104 6.24 20.81 19.41
CA GLN A 1104 5.72 19.85 20.40
C GLN A 1104 5.18 20.54 21.66
N THR A 1105 4.53 21.69 21.49
CA THR A 1105 3.86 22.49 22.52
C THR A 1105 2.35 22.53 22.27
N TYR A 1106 1.54 22.71 23.32
CA TYR A 1106 0.12 22.87 23.15
C TYR A 1106 -0.49 23.88 24.13
N ILE A 1107 -1.55 24.54 23.66
CA ILE A 1107 -2.49 25.31 24.46
C ILE A 1107 -3.54 24.33 24.99
N THR A 1108 -3.64 24.20 26.31
CA THR A 1108 -4.61 23.33 26.99
C THR A 1108 -6.05 23.66 26.56
N PRO A 1109 -6.92 22.66 26.32
CA PRO A 1109 -8.32 22.91 25.99
C PRO A 1109 -9.11 23.49 27.17
N GLU A 1110 -9.16 24.82 27.26
CA GLU A 1110 -9.95 25.55 28.27
C GLU A 1110 -10.64 26.82 27.72
N TYR A 1111 -10.54 27.06 26.42
CA TYR A 1111 -11.10 28.22 25.72
C TYR A 1111 -12.42 27.87 25.02
N ASP A 1112 -13.32 28.84 24.89
CA ASP A 1112 -14.60 28.66 24.17
C ASP A 1112 -14.38 28.63 22.66
N GLU A 1113 -13.45 29.45 22.18
CA GLU A 1113 -13.11 29.60 20.76
C GLU A 1113 -11.62 29.94 20.60
N ILE A 1114 -11.03 29.56 19.47
CA ILE A 1114 -9.67 29.95 19.08
C ILE A 1114 -9.75 30.55 17.68
N ALA A 1115 -9.38 31.82 17.54
CA ALA A 1115 -9.47 32.51 16.26
C ALA A 1115 -8.19 32.32 15.44
N TRP A 1116 -8.37 32.00 14.16
CA TRP A 1116 -7.29 31.86 13.19
C TRP A 1116 -6.63 33.20 12.88
N ASN A 1117 -5.32 33.18 12.66
CA ASN A 1117 -4.53 34.32 12.22
C ASN A 1117 -3.84 33.95 10.91
N GLU A 1118 -4.19 34.62 9.82
CA GLU A 1118 -3.74 34.26 8.46
C GLU A 1118 -2.31 34.75 8.14
N ASP A 1119 -1.79 35.73 8.89
CA ASP A 1119 -0.41 36.25 8.77
C ASP A 1119 0.12 36.62 10.18
N PRO A 1120 0.50 35.64 11.03
CA PRO A 1120 1.05 35.92 12.35
C PRO A 1120 2.46 36.50 12.25
N ASP A 1121 2.67 37.67 12.88
CA ASP A 1121 3.98 38.28 13.07
C ASP A 1121 4.96 37.27 13.72
N PRO A 1122 6.04 36.83 13.02
CA PRO A 1122 6.94 35.80 13.53
C PRO A 1122 7.63 36.16 14.84
N ALA A 1123 7.76 37.46 15.15
CA ALA A 1123 8.32 37.92 16.42
C ALA A 1123 7.35 37.78 17.61
N TYR A 1124 6.04 37.61 17.34
CA TYR A 1124 4.97 37.55 18.34
C TYR A 1124 3.87 36.54 17.95
N PRO A 1125 4.19 35.23 17.98
CA PRO A 1125 3.26 34.17 17.61
C PRO A 1125 2.25 33.94 18.76
N TRP A 1126 1.28 34.84 18.85
CA TRP A 1126 0.24 34.84 19.87
C TRP A 1126 -1.10 34.44 19.26
N VAL A 1127 -1.74 33.46 19.89
CA VAL A 1127 -3.03 32.91 19.48
C VAL A 1127 -4.14 33.71 20.15
N ILE A 1128 -5.14 34.13 19.36
CA ILE A 1128 -6.34 34.80 19.85
C ILE A 1128 -7.29 33.73 20.41
N VAL A 1129 -7.72 33.94 21.66
CA VAL A 1129 -8.57 32.98 22.39
C VAL A 1129 -9.77 33.66 23.03
N LEU A 1130 -10.91 32.98 23.03
CA LEU A 1130 -12.15 33.41 23.68
C LEU A 1130 -12.30 32.64 25.01
N LYS A 1131 -12.55 33.35 26.12
CA LYS A 1131 -12.89 32.74 27.41
C LYS A 1131 -13.99 33.54 28.09
N ASN A 1132 -15.08 32.88 28.45
CA ASN A 1132 -16.28 33.46 29.04
C ASN A 1132 -16.86 34.62 28.20
N GLY A 1133 -16.87 34.47 26.87
CA GLY A 1133 -17.38 35.49 25.94
C GLY A 1133 -16.51 36.74 25.80
N LYS A 1134 -15.23 36.70 26.24
CA LYS A 1134 -14.26 37.78 26.07
C LYS A 1134 -12.99 37.29 25.40
N TRP A 1135 -12.46 38.08 24.49
CA TRP A 1135 -11.25 37.78 23.72
C TRP A 1135 -9.98 38.24 24.44
N GLY A 1136 -8.90 37.47 24.29
CA GLY A 1136 -7.55 37.71 24.78
C GLY A 1136 -6.51 37.00 23.91
N TRP A 1137 -5.25 36.99 24.36
CA TRP A 1137 -4.12 36.38 23.65
C TRP A 1137 -3.28 35.50 24.58
N VAL A 1138 -2.84 34.35 24.05
CA VAL A 1138 -1.89 33.42 24.68
C VAL A 1138 -0.70 33.16 23.76
N ASN A 1139 0.43 32.73 24.31
CA ASN A 1139 1.52 32.17 23.50
C ASN A 1139 1.28 30.67 23.21
N HIS A 1140 2.17 30.03 22.43
CA HIS A 1140 2.09 28.60 22.08
C HIS A 1140 2.16 27.63 23.27
N ARG A 1141 2.47 28.11 24.48
CA ARG A 1141 2.44 27.35 25.74
C ARG A 1141 1.13 27.53 26.53
N GLY A 1142 0.17 28.29 25.99
CA GLY A 1142 -1.08 28.65 26.66
C GLY A 1142 -0.94 29.73 27.73
N GLU A 1143 0.22 30.38 27.85
CA GLU A 1143 0.44 31.44 28.85
C GLU A 1143 -0.22 32.74 28.36
N LEU A 1144 -1.18 33.26 29.14
CA LEU A 1144 -1.88 34.53 28.85
C LEU A 1144 -0.90 35.70 28.73
N GLN A 1145 -0.82 36.27 27.54
CA GLN A 1145 -0.06 37.48 27.23
C GLN A 1145 -0.92 38.73 27.47
N ILE A 1146 -2.18 38.66 27.04
CA ILE A 1146 -3.18 39.71 27.27
C ILE A 1146 -4.49 39.04 27.74
N PRO A 1147 -5.01 39.39 28.93
CA PRO A 1147 -6.19 38.75 29.50
C PRO A 1147 -7.45 38.83 28.61
N CYS A 1148 -8.28 37.77 28.68
CA CYS A 1148 -9.59 37.71 28.03
C CYS A 1148 -10.55 38.76 28.61
N ARG A 1149 -10.61 39.95 28.01
CA ARG A 1149 -11.42 41.08 28.52
C ARG A 1149 -12.11 41.95 27.46
N TYR A 1150 -11.88 41.69 26.18
CA TYR A 1150 -12.38 42.49 25.06
C TYR A 1150 -13.61 41.84 24.40
N ASP A 1151 -14.50 42.65 23.85
CA ASP A 1151 -15.71 42.21 23.15
C ASP A 1151 -15.41 41.72 21.73
N ALA A 1152 -14.40 42.30 21.07
CA ALA A 1152 -13.82 41.85 19.82
C ALA A 1152 -12.35 42.29 19.74
N VAL A 1153 -11.53 41.58 18.96
CA VAL A 1153 -10.10 41.89 18.76
C VAL A 1153 -9.69 41.58 17.31
N THR A 1154 -8.66 42.28 16.82
CA THR A 1154 -7.90 41.89 15.62
C THR A 1154 -6.57 41.25 16.02
N PRO A 1155 -5.88 40.53 15.11
CA PRO A 1155 -4.46 40.25 15.26
C PRO A 1155 -3.63 41.53 15.52
N PHE A 1156 -2.46 41.34 16.11
CA PHE A 1156 -1.42 42.36 16.14
C PHE A 1156 -0.83 42.51 14.74
N ASN A 1157 -0.71 43.75 14.27
CA ASN A 1157 -0.03 44.04 13.00
C ASN A 1157 1.51 44.09 13.19
N LYS A 1158 2.23 44.21 12.06
CA LYS A 1158 3.69 44.27 12.01
C LYS A 1158 4.28 45.49 12.75
N GLU A 1159 3.48 46.53 12.98
CA GLU A 1159 3.83 47.73 13.78
C GLU A 1159 3.66 47.52 15.29
N GLY A 1160 3.11 46.38 15.72
CA GLY A 1160 2.97 46.00 17.12
C GLY A 1160 1.74 46.54 17.84
N TRP A 1161 0.66 46.82 17.09
CA TRP A 1161 -0.62 47.19 17.66
C TRP A 1161 -1.78 46.31 17.16
N ALA A 1162 -2.77 46.12 18.03
CA ALA A 1162 -4.02 45.40 17.74
C ALA A 1162 -5.21 46.32 18.00
N THR A 1163 -6.28 46.17 17.22
CA THR A 1163 -7.53 46.89 17.45
C THR A 1163 -8.44 46.05 18.34
N VAL A 1164 -9.00 46.67 19.38
CA VAL A 1164 -9.93 46.03 20.31
C VAL A 1164 -11.22 46.81 20.45
N LEU A 1165 -12.30 46.08 20.72
CA LEU A 1165 -13.57 46.61 21.14
C LEU A 1165 -13.75 46.33 22.63
N GLN A 1166 -14.08 47.34 23.42
CA GLN A 1166 -14.46 47.16 24.82
C GLN A 1166 -15.59 48.13 25.18
N PHE A 1167 -16.71 47.62 25.70
CA PHE A 1167 -17.89 48.43 26.07
C PHE A 1167 -18.44 49.28 24.91
N GLY A 1168 -18.34 48.79 23.67
CA GLY A 1168 -18.77 49.51 22.46
C GLY A 1168 -17.79 50.58 21.96
N LEU A 1169 -16.63 50.75 22.61
CA LEU A 1169 -15.57 51.65 22.16
C LEU A 1169 -14.44 50.88 21.49
N GLN A 1170 -14.07 51.30 20.28
CA GLN A 1170 -12.97 50.74 19.50
C GLN A 1170 -11.69 51.56 19.72
N PHE A 1171 -10.58 50.90 20.06
CA PHE A 1171 -9.28 51.55 20.27
C PHE A 1171 -8.12 50.59 19.96
N ARG A 1172 -6.90 51.12 19.80
CA ARG A 1172 -5.68 50.32 19.61
C ARG A 1172 -4.98 50.05 20.94
N ILE A 1173 -4.42 48.86 21.09
CA ILE A 1173 -3.53 48.48 22.19
C ILE A 1173 -2.17 48.06 21.65
N ASN A 1174 -1.11 48.27 22.44
CA ASN A 1174 0.22 47.75 22.16
C ASN A 1174 0.35 46.31 22.69
N ARG A 1175 1.49 45.66 22.40
CA ARG A 1175 1.78 44.29 22.84
C ARG A 1175 1.76 44.08 24.37
N LYS A 1176 1.76 45.12 25.21
CA LYS A 1176 1.56 44.99 26.68
C LYS A 1176 0.09 45.09 27.12
N GLY A 1177 -0.84 45.28 26.18
CA GLY A 1177 -2.23 45.59 26.47
C GLY A 1177 -2.47 47.02 26.98
N GLU A 1178 -1.50 47.92 26.80
CA GLU A 1178 -1.62 49.35 27.10
C GLU A 1178 -2.28 50.06 25.90
N MET A 1179 -3.20 50.98 26.16
CA MET A 1179 -3.89 51.74 25.10
C MET A 1179 -2.94 52.72 24.43
N ILE A 1180 -2.88 52.69 23.10
CA ILE A 1180 -2.09 53.60 22.26
C ILE A 1180 -3.04 54.27 21.28
N TRP A 1181 -3.34 55.53 21.54
CA TRP A 1181 -4.28 56.31 20.73
C TRP A 1181 -3.50 57.15 19.73
N GLU A 1182 -3.64 56.84 18.45
CA GLU A 1182 -3.23 57.72 17.35
C GLU A 1182 -4.47 58.18 16.59
N LYS A 1183 -4.43 59.45 16.16
CA LYS A 1183 -5.55 60.18 15.61
C LYS A 1183 -5.18 60.72 14.23
N GLU A 1184 -5.56 59.97 13.20
CA GLU A 1184 -6.31 60.43 12.02
C GLU A 1184 -6.79 59.23 11.19
#